data_AF-A0A142Y1Y7-F1
#
_entry.id   AF-A0A142Y1Y7-F1
#
_cell.length_a   1.000
_cell.length_b   1.000
_cell.length_c   1.000
_cell.angle_alpha   90.00
_cell.angle_beta   90.00
_cell.angle_gamma   90.00
#
_symmetry.space_group_name_H-M   'P 1'
#
loop_
_entity.id
_entity.type
_entity.pdbx_description
1 polymer ?
#
loop_
_entity_poly.entity_id
_entity_poly.type
_entity_poly.pdbx_seq_one_letter_code
_entity_poly.pdbx_strand_id
1 'polypeptide(L)'
;MSNSTTSPESPAPQVTTFRSPIRAGVAVLLILIGLGQISGRIFSINAVNMLSLEQVLRNDLLDELKYLAVVAREESNAEDLAIYEETLRREFRFDPKVLEGDAAAKAAKASKEKAPRKWPIQSRRDNWDSRQKTITTEALVKKVVGETKYRQEDLVAELRWLALEALESNKPEDLAVYLRALENLNPVPSNDQVVSTVVPLTEEQLRAPEIAESIRAVKQQAKHHWPIELRKRDAQRIAELYSTQAIVDMVLKETNKQRPFLSGNDRSRWLTVRSLVEHGTFEVNSILEYEPAWDSVDIVSHMNAQGEQKLYSSKPPLQATLIAAPYWVLHKMTGWTLGDHPFELGRILLFIVNVVPLGIGWWCCARLLDAWCDEDLTFVVIMAGICFATLLSTFHVAINNHTWGAISAAAASWYASKCWRGSQAWSDFAWVGFWSAFTFACELPAASLVGMFGLLLLWRAPQLTLLVGTPAVVLVLFAYFGTNYVAHGRWSPPYSFGAGDVNTADSKTKENWYDYDFIRLFDGKKVDSYWRRPDNPLDLGEKDLGKYVFHATLGHHGILSLTPLLALAIPGLLVTCWSARRDQQLWGISLLAVSAACIVFYLFMLDTRQRNYGGTTSAFRQLLWLHPLWLIASAPVASRLLQRKWGIALVGALGFLSALAATYPHWNPWSQTWIWNWMQWNGIPPI
;
A
#
# COMPACT_ATOMS: atom_id res chain seq x y z
N MET A 1 -15.64 -76.94 7.85
CA MET A 1 -15.63 -76.07 6.65
C MET A 1 -16.13 -74.69 7.07
N SER A 2 -15.25 -73.70 6.92
CA SER A 2 -15.40 -72.23 7.02
C SER A 2 -16.37 -71.61 8.03
N ASN A 3 -15.81 -71.14 9.16
CA ASN A 3 -16.30 -70.00 9.92
C ASN A 3 -16.04 -68.70 9.14
N SER A 4 -17.09 -67.93 8.81
CA SER A 4 -16.96 -66.56 8.30
C SER A 4 -17.29 -65.57 9.41
N THR A 5 -16.28 -65.19 10.19
CA THR A 5 -16.34 -64.03 11.09
C THR A 5 -16.10 -62.76 10.27
N THR A 6 -17.18 -62.12 9.83
CA THR A 6 -17.14 -60.73 9.38
C THR A 6 -17.09 -59.84 10.62
N SER A 7 -15.89 -59.41 10.98
CA SER A 7 -15.69 -58.31 11.94
C SER A 7 -16.38 -57.05 11.39
N PRO A 8 -17.21 -56.34 12.17
CA PRO A 8 -17.70 -55.05 11.74
C PRO A 8 -16.51 -54.08 11.69
N GLU A 9 -16.24 -53.50 10.52
CA GLU A 9 -15.34 -52.35 10.41
C GLU A 9 -15.84 -51.26 11.35
N SER A 10 -15.12 -51.06 12.44
CA SER A 10 -15.33 -49.93 13.35
C SER A 10 -15.26 -48.62 12.54
N PRO A 11 -16.24 -47.71 12.66
CA PRO A 11 -16.24 -46.47 11.90
C PRO A 11 -14.95 -45.70 12.20
N ALA A 12 -14.26 -45.25 11.14
CA ALA A 12 -13.08 -44.42 11.26
C ALA A 12 -13.38 -43.24 12.21
N PRO A 13 -12.55 -42.99 13.24
CA PRO A 13 -12.85 -41.94 14.21
C PRO A 13 -12.96 -40.61 13.46
N GLN A 14 -14.10 -39.95 13.62
CA GLN A 14 -14.31 -38.60 13.08
C GLN A 14 -13.29 -37.67 13.73
N VAL A 15 -12.23 -37.33 13.00
CA VAL A 15 -11.14 -36.41 13.42
C VAL A 15 -11.63 -34.95 13.35
N THR A 16 -12.75 -34.64 13.99
CA THR A 16 -13.28 -33.27 14.06
C THR A 16 -12.68 -32.49 15.23
N THR A 17 -12.25 -33.18 16.29
CA THR A 17 -11.72 -32.57 17.52
C THR A 17 -10.19 -32.62 17.61
N PHE A 18 -9.61 -31.77 18.46
CA PHE A 18 -8.20 -31.85 18.84
C PHE A 18 -7.90 -33.13 19.62
N ARG A 19 -6.68 -33.66 19.48
CA ARG A 19 -6.21 -34.82 20.27
C ARG A 19 -6.19 -34.52 21.77
N SER A 20 -5.93 -33.27 22.15
CA SER A 20 -5.90 -32.80 23.53
C SER A 20 -6.64 -31.46 23.67
N PRO A 21 -7.56 -31.32 24.64
CA PRO A 21 -8.19 -30.03 24.96
C PRO A 21 -7.17 -28.94 25.31
N ILE A 22 -6.03 -29.30 25.90
CA ILE A 22 -4.95 -28.36 26.23
C ILE A 22 -4.35 -27.77 24.96
N ARG A 23 -4.09 -28.60 23.93
CA ARG A 23 -3.58 -28.11 22.64
C ARG A 23 -4.55 -27.15 21.97
N ALA A 24 -5.86 -27.45 22.04
CA ALA A 24 -6.89 -26.54 21.54
C ALA A 24 -6.84 -25.20 22.28
N GLY A 25 -6.79 -25.22 23.62
CA GLY A 25 -6.69 -24.02 24.44
C GLY A 25 -5.44 -23.19 24.14
N VAL A 26 -4.28 -23.83 24.02
CA VAL A 26 -3.02 -23.15 23.67
C VAL A 26 -3.06 -22.59 22.26
N ALA A 27 -3.58 -23.32 21.27
CA ALA A 27 -3.74 -22.81 19.92
C ALA A 27 -4.63 -21.57 19.88
N VAL A 28 -5.79 -21.61 20.55
CA VAL A 28 -6.69 -20.46 20.67
C VAL A 28 -5.98 -19.29 21.31
N LEU A 29 -5.25 -19.50 22.42
CA LEU A 29 -4.52 -18.44 23.11
C LEU A 29 -3.47 -17.78 22.20
N LEU A 30 -2.63 -18.58 21.52
CA LEU A 30 -1.59 -18.07 20.63
C LEU A 30 -2.20 -17.32 19.43
N ILE A 31 -3.29 -17.83 18.87
CA ILE A 31 -4.04 -17.19 17.78
C ILE A 31 -4.60 -15.84 18.27
N LEU A 32 -5.31 -15.81 19.40
CA LEU A 32 -5.91 -14.59 19.93
C LEU A 32 -4.87 -13.52 20.24
N ILE A 33 -3.71 -13.90 20.81
CA ILE A 33 -2.61 -12.96 21.03
C ILE A 33 -2.08 -12.42 19.70
N GLY A 34 -1.84 -13.27 18.70
CA GLY A 34 -1.37 -12.84 17.37
C GLY A 34 -2.37 -11.94 16.65
N LEU A 35 -3.66 -12.29 16.67
CA LEU A 35 -4.73 -11.47 16.09
C LEU A 35 -4.86 -10.14 16.85
N GLY A 36 -4.75 -10.14 18.17
CA GLY A 36 -4.76 -8.94 19.00
C GLY A 36 -3.60 -8.00 18.65
N GLN A 37 -2.40 -8.53 18.44
CA GLN A 37 -1.24 -7.74 18.00
C GLN A 37 -1.48 -7.08 16.64
N ILE A 38 -1.99 -7.82 15.65
CA ILE A 38 -2.26 -7.28 14.31
C ILE A 38 -3.40 -6.27 14.34
N SER A 39 -4.48 -6.56 15.08
CA SER A 39 -5.61 -5.65 15.26
C SER A 39 -5.16 -4.36 15.93
N GLY A 40 -4.32 -4.45 16.96
CA GLY A 40 -3.71 -3.30 17.62
C GLY A 40 -2.94 -2.43 16.64
N ARG A 41 -2.20 -3.01 15.69
CA ARG A 41 -1.50 -2.26 14.63
C ARG A 41 -2.45 -1.59 13.64
N ILE A 42 -3.52 -2.27 13.24
CA ILE A 42 -4.53 -1.71 12.32
C ILE A 42 -5.25 -0.54 12.99
N PHE A 43 -5.62 -0.67 14.27
CA PHE A 43 -6.44 0.31 14.97
C PHE A 43 -5.66 1.38 15.74
N SER A 44 -4.35 1.23 15.96
CA SER A 44 -3.55 2.23 16.67
C SER A 44 -3.66 3.59 15.98
N ILE A 45 -4.06 4.57 16.77
CA ILE A 45 -4.16 5.97 16.36
C ILE A 45 -2.71 6.50 16.30
N ASN A 46 -2.24 6.76 15.08
CA ASN A 46 -0.91 7.27 14.70
C ASN A 46 0.24 6.24 14.62
N ALA A 47 0.47 5.71 13.41
CA ALA A 47 1.82 5.39 12.92
C ALA A 47 1.90 5.21 11.39
N VAL A 48 1.00 5.83 10.62
CA VAL A 48 1.21 5.96 9.17
C VAL A 48 2.24 7.07 8.97
N ASN A 49 3.50 6.66 8.97
CA ASN A 49 4.60 7.23 8.20
C ASN A 49 4.62 8.76 8.02
N MET A 50 4.31 9.52 9.09
CA MET A 50 4.61 10.96 9.19
C MET A 50 6.05 11.17 8.78
N LEU A 51 6.97 10.29 9.17
CA LEU A 51 8.36 10.30 8.73
C LEU A 51 8.54 10.20 7.20
N SER A 52 7.84 9.34 6.46
CA SER A 52 7.95 9.33 4.98
C SER A 52 7.29 10.52 4.33
N LEU A 53 6.16 10.99 4.87
CA LEU A 53 5.47 12.16 4.34
C LEU A 53 6.32 13.41 4.62
N GLU A 54 6.82 13.56 5.84
CA GLU A 54 7.84 14.53 6.26
C GLU A 54 9.10 14.39 5.40
N GLN A 55 9.58 13.18 5.09
CA GLN A 55 10.79 13.00 4.27
C GLN A 55 10.55 13.40 2.81
N VAL A 56 9.41 13.07 2.22
CA VAL A 56 9.03 13.50 0.87
C VAL A 56 8.89 15.02 0.84
N LEU A 57 8.13 15.59 1.78
CA LEU A 57 7.95 17.03 1.92
C LEU A 57 9.29 17.75 2.18
N ARG A 58 10.17 17.14 2.98
CA ARG A 58 11.51 17.66 3.29
C ARG A 58 12.44 17.58 2.08
N ASN A 59 12.35 16.52 1.27
CA ASN A 59 13.15 16.41 0.06
C ASN A 59 12.68 17.38 -1.04
N ASP A 60 11.37 17.55 -1.19
CA ASP A 60 10.79 18.51 -2.14
C ASP A 60 11.18 19.96 -1.76
N LEU A 61 11.03 20.32 -0.48
CA LEU A 61 11.44 21.62 0.07
C LEU A 61 12.95 21.86 -0.06
N LEU A 62 13.77 20.82 0.11
CA LEU A 62 15.22 20.89 -0.08
C LEU A 62 15.57 21.22 -1.54
N ASP A 63 14.90 20.60 -2.51
CA ASP A 63 15.17 20.84 -3.94
C ASP A 63 14.69 22.22 -4.40
N GLU A 64 13.59 22.72 -3.83
CA GLU A 64 13.11 24.07 -4.09
C GLU A 64 14.03 25.15 -3.50
N LEU A 65 14.49 24.97 -2.26
CA LEU A 65 15.44 25.89 -1.63
C LEU A 65 16.78 25.95 -2.37
N LYS A 66 17.28 24.84 -2.91
CA LYS A 66 18.48 24.82 -3.77
C LYS A 66 18.26 25.67 -5.03
N TYR A 67 17.08 25.56 -5.65
CA TYR A 67 16.74 26.33 -6.84
C TYR A 67 16.66 27.83 -6.54
N LEU A 68 15.94 28.22 -5.49
CA LEU A 68 15.79 29.62 -5.08
C LEU A 68 17.12 30.27 -4.70
N ALA A 69 18.03 29.54 -4.05
CA ALA A 69 19.38 30.02 -3.76
C ALA A 69 20.19 30.30 -5.04
N VAL A 70 20.09 29.44 -6.05
CA VAL A 70 20.75 29.66 -7.35
C VAL A 70 20.18 30.87 -8.07
N VAL A 71 18.85 31.05 -8.07
CA VAL A 71 18.18 32.18 -8.71
C VAL A 71 18.52 33.51 -8.01
N ALA A 72 18.47 33.57 -6.69
CA ALA A 72 18.84 34.77 -5.92
C ALA A 72 20.30 35.18 -6.18
N ARG A 73 21.19 34.19 -6.35
CA ARG A 73 22.59 34.42 -6.72
C ARG A 73 22.73 34.93 -8.16
N GLU A 74 22.03 34.35 -9.14
CA GLU A 74 22.01 34.84 -10.54
C GLU A 74 21.43 36.27 -10.64
N GLU A 75 20.48 36.63 -9.77
CA GLU A 75 19.85 37.95 -9.71
C GLU A 75 20.61 38.97 -8.84
N SER A 76 21.74 38.58 -8.24
CA SER A 76 22.51 39.40 -7.29
C SER A 76 21.69 39.93 -6.10
N ASN A 77 20.66 39.19 -5.69
CA ASN A 77 19.83 39.51 -4.54
C ASN A 77 20.44 38.89 -3.27
N ALA A 78 21.34 39.64 -2.64
CA ALA A 78 22.15 39.18 -1.51
C ALA A 78 21.33 38.85 -0.25
N GLU A 79 20.18 39.49 -0.07
CA GLU A 79 19.31 39.31 1.10
C GLU A 79 18.59 37.95 1.03
N ASP A 80 17.93 37.66 -0.09
CA ASP A 80 17.28 36.37 -0.33
C ASP A 80 18.29 35.21 -0.38
N LEU A 81 19.46 35.43 -0.98
CA LEU A 81 20.53 34.43 -1.04
C LEU A 81 21.00 34.02 0.37
N ALA A 82 21.24 35.00 1.25
CA ALA A 82 21.65 34.72 2.62
C ALA A 82 20.60 33.91 3.38
N ILE A 83 19.31 34.24 3.21
CA ILE A 83 18.19 33.52 3.82
C ILE A 83 18.13 32.06 3.36
N TYR A 84 18.24 31.80 2.05
CA TYR A 84 18.17 30.45 1.52
C TYR A 84 19.40 29.61 1.89
N GLU A 85 20.61 30.18 1.82
CA GLU A 85 21.84 29.47 2.21
C GLU A 85 21.88 29.14 3.71
N GLU A 86 21.40 30.04 4.56
CA GLU A 86 21.28 29.79 6.00
C GLU A 86 20.25 28.70 6.29
N THR A 87 19.10 28.73 5.61
CA THR A 87 18.05 27.70 5.75
C THR A 87 18.54 26.33 5.28
N LEU A 88 19.27 26.25 4.16
CA LEU A 88 19.90 25.01 3.67
C LEU A 88 20.90 24.42 4.67
N ARG A 89 21.71 25.27 5.32
CA ARG A 89 22.66 24.83 6.37
C ARG A 89 21.94 24.38 7.63
N ARG A 90 21.01 25.20 8.13
CA ARG A 90 20.39 25.02 9.45
C ARG A 90 19.40 23.85 9.48
N GLU A 91 18.51 23.76 8.50
CA GLU A 91 17.38 22.80 8.51
C GLU A 91 17.71 21.50 7.76
N PHE A 92 18.59 21.58 6.75
CA PHE A 92 18.88 20.44 5.87
C PHE A 92 20.30 19.89 5.99
N ARG A 93 21.19 20.57 6.73
CA ARG A 93 22.63 20.26 6.80
C ARG A 93 23.28 20.16 5.42
N PHE A 94 22.74 20.89 4.45
CA PHE A 94 23.24 20.94 3.09
C PHE A 94 24.31 22.03 3.00
N ASP A 95 25.49 21.71 2.44
CA ASP A 95 26.56 22.69 2.25
C ASP A 95 26.27 23.56 1.00
N PRO A 96 25.95 24.85 1.15
CA PRO A 96 25.63 25.72 0.02
C PRO A 96 26.81 25.94 -0.91
N LYS A 97 28.05 25.67 -0.48
CA LYS A 97 29.24 25.74 -1.35
C LYS A 97 29.20 24.71 -2.49
N VAL A 98 28.38 23.66 -2.36
CA VAL A 98 28.14 22.69 -3.45
C VAL A 98 27.43 23.35 -4.64
N LEU A 99 26.80 24.51 -4.44
CA LEU A 99 26.20 25.33 -5.48
C LEU A 99 27.20 26.32 -6.12
N GLU A 100 28.51 26.14 -5.90
CA GLU A 100 29.60 26.95 -6.49
C GLU A 100 30.27 26.22 -7.68
N GLY A 101 30.48 26.90 -8.81
CA GLY A 101 31.21 26.36 -9.98
C GLY A 101 30.40 25.42 -10.90
N ASP A 102 31.07 24.55 -11.67
CA ASP A 102 30.44 23.65 -12.67
C ASP A 102 29.36 22.71 -12.10
N ALA A 103 29.36 22.46 -10.79
CA ALA A 103 28.30 21.77 -10.08
C ALA A 103 26.98 22.58 -10.04
N ALA A 104 27.08 23.91 -9.95
CA ALA A 104 25.95 24.84 -10.07
C ALA A 104 25.34 24.80 -11.47
N ALA A 105 26.16 24.65 -12.52
CA ALA A 105 25.67 24.50 -13.90
C ALA A 105 24.94 23.16 -14.11
N LYS A 106 25.37 22.08 -13.47
CA LYS A 106 24.65 20.79 -13.48
C LYS A 106 23.36 20.82 -12.65
N ALA A 107 23.37 21.40 -11.45
CA ALA A 107 22.19 21.56 -10.61
C ALA A 107 21.15 22.51 -11.24
N ALA A 108 21.61 23.61 -11.84
CA ALA A 108 20.77 24.55 -12.59
C ALA A 108 20.26 23.96 -13.91
N LYS A 109 21.01 23.08 -14.60
CA LYS A 109 20.54 22.39 -15.80
C LYS A 109 19.49 21.32 -15.48
N ALA A 110 19.67 20.58 -14.39
CA ALA A 110 18.70 19.61 -13.88
C ALA A 110 17.39 20.27 -13.41
N SER A 111 17.44 21.51 -12.89
CA SER A 111 16.25 22.29 -12.51
C SER A 111 15.64 23.11 -13.67
N LYS A 112 16.46 23.66 -14.60
CA LYS A 112 16.00 24.40 -15.79
C LYS A 112 15.26 23.56 -16.83
N GLU A 113 15.49 22.24 -16.90
CA GLU A 113 14.67 21.35 -17.74
C GLU A 113 13.22 21.20 -17.23
N LYS A 114 12.90 21.69 -16.03
CA LYS A 114 11.58 21.56 -15.39
C LYS A 114 10.77 22.85 -15.16
N ALA A 115 11.21 24.07 -15.53
CA ALA A 115 10.34 25.26 -15.47
C ALA A 115 10.75 26.41 -16.41
N PRO A 116 9.81 27.27 -16.89
CA PRO A 116 10.06 28.16 -18.03
C PRO A 116 10.07 29.68 -17.66
N ARG A 117 10.35 30.55 -18.65
CA ARG A 117 11.00 31.90 -18.63
C ARG A 117 10.24 33.11 -17.98
N LYS A 118 11.04 34.11 -17.52
CA LYS A 118 10.75 35.41 -16.80
C LYS A 118 10.02 36.54 -17.58
N TRP A 119 9.31 37.47 -16.87
CA TRP A 119 9.26 38.96 -17.14
C TRP A 119 8.63 39.88 -16.00
N PRO A 120 8.53 41.26 -16.07
CA PRO A 120 9.03 42.27 -15.08
C PRO A 120 7.97 43.16 -14.36
N ILE A 121 8.39 43.93 -13.33
CA ILE A 121 7.51 44.57 -12.31
C ILE A 121 7.41 46.13 -12.35
N GLN A 122 8.17 46.84 -13.21
CA GLN A 122 8.37 48.29 -13.03
C GLN A 122 7.15 49.23 -13.26
N SER A 123 6.05 48.81 -13.91
CA SER A 123 5.05 49.75 -14.47
C SER A 123 3.84 50.11 -13.58
N ARG A 124 3.75 49.63 -12.32
CA ARG A 124 2.54 49.83 -11.49
C ARG A 124 2.70 50.76 -10.28
N ARG A 125 3.92 51.15 -9.92
CA ARG A 125 4.20 51.95 -8.72
C ARG A 125 3.76 53.42 -8.86
N ASP A 126 3.71 53.93 -10.09
CA ASP A 126 3.52 55.36 -10.35
C ASP A 126 2.06 55.85 -10.27
N ASN A 127 1.08 54.94 -10.17
CA ASN A 127 -0.35 55.31 -10.20
C ASN A 127 -1.00 55.56 -8.82
N TRP A 128 -0.37 55.16 -7.71
CA TRP A 128 -1.03 55.13 -6.40
C TRP A 128 -0.80 56.37 -5.52
N ASP A 129 0.33 57.07 -5.67
CA ASP A 129 0.69 58.23 -4.82
C ASP A 129 -0.21 59.48 -5.00
N SER A 130 -1.23 59.43 -5.84
CA SER A 130 -2.04 60.61 -6.22
C SER A 130 -3.32 60.82 -5.39
N ARG A 131 -3.70 59.94 -4.46
CA ARG A 131 -5.02 60.04 -3.78
C ARG A 131 -4.96 59.92 -2.24
N GLN A 132 -4.75 61.10 -1.64
CA GLN A 132 -5.33 61.61 -0.39
C GLN A 132 -4.66 61.36 0.98
N LYS A 133 -4.83 62.41 1.81
CA LYS A 133 -4.16 62.78 3.07
C LYS A 133 -5.22 62.96 4.19
N THR A 134 -4.86 62.51 5.40
CA THR A 134 -5.27 62.98 6.77
C THR A 134 -6.71 62.80 7.28
N ILE A 135 -6.94 61.72 8.05
CA ILE A 135 -7.93 61.61 9.15
C ILE A 135 -7.22 60.95 10.36
N THR A 136 -7.50 61.36 11.60
CA THR A 136 -6.89 60.79 12.82
C THR A 136 -7.66 59.58 13.37
N THR A 137 -6.91 58.61 13.90
CA THR A 137 -7.26 57.24 14.31
C THR A 137 -8.47 57.14 15.28
N GLU A 138 -8.54 58.01 16.29
CA GLU A 138 -9.61 57.98 17.31
C GLU A 138 -10.98 58.44 16.79
N ALA A 139 -11.00 59.35 15.81
CA ALA A 139 -12.25 59.83 15.21
C ALA A 139 -12.89 58.76 14.30
N LEU A 140 -12.07 57.88 13.71
CA LEU A 140 -12.51 56.80 12.83
C LEU A 140 -13.20 55.69 13.65
N VAL A 141 -12.61 55.26 14.77
CA VAL A 141 -13.15 54.19 15.62
C VAL A 141 -14.49 54.58 16.25
N LYS A 142 -14.62 55.82 16.73
CA LYS A 142 -15.90 56.32 17.29
C LYS A 142 -17.03 56.36 16.25
N LYS A 143 -16.71 56.63 14.99
CA LYS A 143 -17.68 56.70 13.89
C LYS A 143 -18.12 55.31 13.44
N VAL A 144 -17.20 54.34 13.45
CA VAL A 144 -17.43 52.95 13.02
C VAL A 144 -18.21 52.14 14.05
N VAL A 145 -17.97 52.34 15.36
CA VAL A 145 -18.61 51.57 16.43
C VAL A 145 -19.95 52.18 16.88
N GLY A 146 -20.17 53.49 16.67
CA GLY A 146 -21.34 54.21 17.19
C GLY A 146 -22.58 54.21 16.27
N GLU A 147 -22.44 53.96 14.96
CA GLU A 147 -23.57 53.99 14.03
C GLU A 147 -24.07 52.58 13.71
N THR A 148 -25.30 52.27 14.15
CA THR A 148 -26.02 50.99 14.00
C THR A 148 -26.42 50.63 12.55
N LYS A 149 -25.73 51.17 11.54
CA LYS A 149 -26.11 51.06 10.12
C LYS A 149 -25.22 50.15 9.27
N TYR A 150 -24.10 49.68 9.78
CA TYR A 150 -23.18 48.80 9.03
C TYR A 150 -23.37 47.33 9.41
N ARG A 151 -23.28 46.44 8.41
CA ARG A 151 -23.26 44.99 8.64
C ARG A 151 -21.95 44.62 9.33
N GLN A 152 -22.04 43.73 10.31
CA GLN A 152 -20.91 43.33 11.17
C GLN A 152 -19.70 42.83 10.37
N GLU A 153 -19.96 42.19 9.23
CA GLU A 153 -18.95 41.65 8.30
C GLU A 153 -18.12 42.76 7.64
N ASP A 154 -18.74 43.89 7.28
CA ASP A 154 -18.06 45.04 6.68
C ASP A 154 -17.17 45.74 7.73
N LEU A 155 -17.65 45.83 8.97
CA LEU A 155 -16.89 46.37 10.10
C LEU A 155 -15.63 45.55 10.43
N VAL A 156 -15.75 44.22 10.35
CA VAL A 156 -14.63 43.30 10.60
C VAL A 156 -13.57 43.39 9.51
N ALA A 157 -13.98 43.55 8.25
CA ALA A 157 -13.06 43.75 7.13
C ALA A 157 -12.27 45.05 7.27
N GLU A 158 -12.94 46.13 7.66
CA GLU A 158 -12.32 47.46 7.78
C GLU A 158 -11.38 47.56 8.99
N LEU A 159 -11.76 46.99 10.14
CA LEU A 159 -10.88 46.91 11.32
C LEU A 159 -9.65 46.01 11.10
N ARG A 160 -9.77 44.93 10.31
CA ARG A 160 -8.64 44.08 9.92
C ARG A 160 -7.64 44.82 9.04
N TRP A 161 -8.15 45.63 8.12
CA TRP A 161 -7.30 46.44 7.24
C TRP A 161 -6.53 47.52 8.02
N LEU A 162 -7.21 48.23 8.93
CA LEU A 162 -6.58 49.22 9.81
C LEU A 162 -5.54 48.62 10.77
N ALA A 163 -5.77 47.39 11.25
CA ALA A 163 -4.80 46.66 12.05
C ALA A 163 -3.53 46.32 11.24
N LEU A 164 -3.68 45.91 9.98
CA LEU A 164 -2.54 45.62 9.10
C LEU A 164 -1.73 46.88 8.80
N GLU A 165 -2.39 48.01 8.54
CA GLU A 165 -1.72 49.30 8.29
C GLU A 165 -0.97 49.81 9.53
N ALA A 166 -1.53 49.65 10.73
CA ALA A 166 -0.87 50.00 12.00
C ALA A 166 0.35 49.11 12.28
N LEU A 167 0.29 47.84 11.91
CA LEU A 167 1.41 46.89 12.01
C LEU A 167 2.54 47.27 11.04
N GLU A 168 2.22 47.55 9.78
CA GLU A 168 3.20 47.93 8.75
C GLU A 168 3.83 49.31 9.03
N SER A 169 3.07 50.22 9.65
CA SER A 169 3.54 51.54 10.06
C SER A 169 4.23 51.55 11.43
N ASN A 170 4.42 50.37 12.06
CA ASN A 170 5.04 50.18 13.37
C ASN A 170 4.42 51.05 14.49
N LYS A 171 3.08 51.12 14.53
CA LYS A 171 2.29 51.84 15.55
C LYS A 171 1.57 50.82 16.45
N PRO A 172 2.26 50.28 17.47
CA PRO A 172 1.76 49.15 18.26
C PRO A 172 0.55 49.48 19.12
N GLU A 173 0.37 50.75 19.49
CA GLU A 173 -0.73 51.20 20.34
C GLU A 173 -2.06 51.22 19.58
N ASP A 174 -2.04 51.67 18.32
CA ASP A 174 -3.19 51.64 17.40
C ASP A 174 -3.56 50.19 17.03
N LEU A 175 -2.54 49.35 16.75
CA LEU A 175 -2.73 47.93 16.47
C LEU A 175 -3.44 47.21 17.63
N ALA A 176 -3.03 47.47 18.87
CA ALA A 176 -3.63 46.85 20.05
C ALA A 176 -5.10 47.28 20.28
N VAL A 177 -5.47 48.47 19.83
CA VAL A 177 -6.86 48.97 19.89
C VAL A 177 -7.73 48.28 18.84
N TYR A 178 -7.22 48.13 17.60
CA TYR A 178 -7.97 47.47 16.52
C TYR A 178 -8.15 45.96 16.74
N LEU A 179 -7.13 45.29 17.27
CA LEU A 179 -7.22 43.86 17.60
C LEU A 179 -8.24 43.60 18.73
N ARG A 180 -8.28 44.46 19.77
CA ARG A 180 -9.31 44.36 20.82
C ARG A 180 -10.73 44.63 20.30
N ALA A 181 -10.89 45.55 19.34
CA ALA A 181 -12.18 45.79 18.71
C ALA A 181 -12.66 44.57 17.88
N LEU A 182 -11.74 43.88 17.20
CA LEU A 182 -12.02 42.65 16.46
C LEU A 182 -12.41 41.48 17.36
N GLU A 183 -11.76 41.33 18.53
CA GLU A 183 -12.10 40.28 19.51
C GLU A 183 -13.51 40.45 20.07
N ASN A 184 -13.91 41.68 20.39
CA ASN A 184 -15.26 41.97 20.90
C ASN A 184 -16.37 41.73 19.86
N LEU A 185 -16.04 41.68 18.56
CA LEU A 185 -16.99 41.46 17.48
C LEU A 185 -17.15 39.98 17.07
N ASN A 186 -16.41 39.04 17.66
CA ASN A 186 -16.35 37.66 17.18
C ASN A 186 -16.56 36.63 18.31
N PRO A 187 -17.80 36.33 18.74
CA PRO A 187 -18.03 35.23 19.67
C PRO A 187 -17.91 33.89 18.94
N VAL A 188 -17.10 32.99 19.49
CA VAL A 188 -16.88 31.61 19.01
C VAL A 188 -18.23 30.86 18.97
N PRO A 189 -18.70 30.32 17.83
CA PRO A 189 -19.90 29.49 17.81
C PRO A 189 -19.56 28.05 18.20
N SER A 190 -20.34 27.52 19.15
CA SER A 190 -20.47 26.09 19.41
C SER A 190 -20.95 25.34 18.17
N ASN A 191 -20.38 24.16 17.93
CA ASN A 191 -20.87 23.15 16.99
C ASN A 191 -22.39 22.97 17.11
N ASP A 192 -23.13 23.60 16.21
CA ASP A 192 -24.32 23.08 15.55
C ASP A 192 -24.91 24.21 14.70
N GLN A 193 -25.20 23.91 13.44
CA GLN A 193 -25.80 24.78 12.43
C GLN A 193 -24.85 25.80 11.76
N VAL A 194 -24.32 25.44 10.59
CA VAL A 194 -24.59 26.04 9.26
C VAL A 194 -23.61 25.40 8.27
N VAL A 195 -24.00 24.28 7.69
CA VAL A 195 -23.53 23.85 6.37
C VAL A 195 -24.76 23.81 5.48
N SER A 196 -25.08 24.94 4.85
CA SER A 196 -25.89 24.91 3.65
C SER A 196 -25.55 26.13 2.79
N THR A 197 -25.39 25.87 1.49
CA THR A 197 -25.26 26.79 0.34
C THR A 197 -23.88 27.05 -0.23
N VAL A 198 -23.11 25.99 -0.49
CA VAL A 198 -22.40 25.92 -1.78
C VAL A 198 -22.82 24.60 -2.42
N VAL A 199 -23.69 24.70 -3.43
CA VAL A 199 -24.05 23.53 -4.24
C VAL A 199 -22.85 23.25 -5.15
N PRO A 200 -22.22 22.07 -5.07
CA PRO A 200 -21.17 21.69 -6.01
C PRO A 200 -21.75 21.70 -7.43
N LEU A 201 -20.99 22.24 -8.39
CA LEU A 201 -21.40 22.18 -9.80
C LEU A 201 -21.52 20.71 -10.20
N THR A 202 -22.66 20.37 -10.81
CA THR A 202 -22.96 19.01 -11.27
C THR A 202 -22.07 18.63 -12.46
N GLU A 203 -21.87 17.32 -12.70
CA GLU A 203 -21.09 16.82 -13.84
C GLU A 203 -21.57 17.40 -15.19
N GLU A 204 -22.87 17.64 -15.33
CA GLU A 204 -23.48 18.22 -16.53
C GLU A 204 -23.11 19.70 -16.71
N GLN A 205 -23.00 20.45 -15.60
CA GLN A 205 -22.54 21.85 -15.60
C GLN A 205 -21.04 21.96 -15.89
N LEU A 206 -20.22 21.02 -15.43
CA LEU A 206 -18.79 20.96 -15.76
C LEU A 206 -18.53 20.56 -17.24
N ARG A 207 -19.49 19.88 -17.87
CA ARG A 207 -19.46 19.48 -19.29
C ARG A 207 -20.03 20.53 -20.24
N ALA A 208 -20.57 21.64 -19.72
CA ALA A 208 -21.14 22.71 -20.54
C ALA A 208 -20.07 23.29 -21.48
N PRO A 209 -20.33 23.39 -22.80
CA PRO A 209 -19.34 23.83 -23.79
C PRO A 209 -18.74 25.18 -23.44
N GLU A 210 -19.55 26.11 -22.92
CA GLU A 210 -19.14 27.46 -22.54
C GLU A 210 -18.15 27.49 -21.35
N ILE A 211 -18.29 26.55 -20.40
CA ILE A 211 -17.38 26.42 -19.24
C ILE A 211 -16.10 25.71 -19.67
N ALA A 212 -16.19 24.65 -20.48
CA ALA A 212 -15.03 23.96 -21.05
C ALA A 212 -14.22 24.85 -22.01
N GLU A 213 -14.89 25.71 -22.78
CA GLU A 213 -14.27 26.66 -23.71
C GLU A 213 -13.67 27.86 -22.98
N SER A 214 -14.30 28.32 -21.89
CA SER A 214 -13.70 29.30 -20.96
C SER A 214 -12.45 28.76 -20.27
N ILE A 215 -12.46 27.50 -19.84
CA ILE A 215 -11.29 26.83 -19.25
C ILE A 215 -10.18 26.63 -20.31
N ARG A 216 -10.53 26.30 -21.56
CA ARG A 216 -9.55 26.21 -22.68
C ARG A 216 -8.98 27.57 -23.06
N ALA A 217 -9.78 28.63 -23.09
CA ALA A 217 -9.35 29.99 -23.39
C ALA A 217 -8.38 30.51 -22.33
N VAL A 218 -8.63 30.21 -21.05
CA VAL A 218 -7.73 30.53 -19.92
C VAL A 218 -6.43 29.71 -20.00
N LYS A 219 -6.49 28.42 -20.33
CA LYS A 219 -5.30 27.57 -20.51
C LYS A 219 -4.44 27.96 -21.72
N GLN A 220 -5.04 28.42 -22.82
CA GLN A 220 -4.31 28.88 -24.01
C GLN A 220 -3.60 30.23 -23.81
N GLN A 221 -4.08 31.07 -22.89
CA GLN A 221 -3.41 32.33 -22.53
C GLN A 221 -2.36 32.17 -21.42
N ALA A 222 -2.37 31.07 -20.67
CA ALA A 222 -1.42 30.79 -19.61
C ALA A 222 -0.10 30.21 -20.15
N LYS A 223 0.90 31.07 -20.39
CA LYS A 223 2.29 30.63 -20.59
C LYS A 223 2.92 30.30 -19.24
N HIS A 224 2.87 29.02 -18.87
CA HIS A 224 3.85 28.24 -18.05
C HIS A 224 3.21 27.30 -17.01
N HIS A 225 3.83 26.11 -16.93
CA HIS A 225 3.41 24.91 -16.21
C HIS A 225 3.54 25.09 -14.69
N TRP A 226 2.66 24.43 -13.93
CA TRP A 226 2.51 24.53 -12.48
C TRP A 226 3.41 23.54 -11.70
N PRO A 227 4.30 24.01 -10.80
CA PRO A 227 4.77 23.26 -9.65
C PRO A 227 4.35 23.93 -8.32
N ILE A 228 4.30 23.13 -7.26
CA ILE A 228 3.70 23.48 -5.97
C ILE A 228 4.79 23.96 -5.01
N GLU A 229 4.87 25.26 -4.80
CA GLU A 229 5.08 25.93 -3.51
C GLU A 229 4.30 27.24 -3.55
N LEU A 230 3.11 27.24 -2.95
CA LEU A 230 2.34 28.46 -2.78
C LEU A 230 2.90 29.23 -1.58
N ARG A 231 3.77 30.21 -1.83
CA ARG A 231 4.19 31.17 -0.80
C ARG A 231 2.96 31.85 -0.20
N LYS A 232 2.98 32.13 1.11
CA LYS A 232 1.92 32.90 1.81
C LYS A 232 1.51 34.20 1.09
N ARG A 233 2.44 34.85 0.39
CA ARG A 233 2.21 36.07 -0.40
C ARG A 233 1.54 35.80 -1.75
N ASP A 234 1.77 34.63 -2.34
CA ASP A 234 1.10 34.18 -3.57
C ASP A 234 -0.31 33.63 -3.25
N ALA A 235 -0.51 33.04 -2.07
CA ALA A 235 -1.84 32.69 -1.53
C ALA A 235 -2.72 33.93 -1.32
N GLN A 236 -2.14 35.04 -0.83
CA GLN A 236 -2.84 36.33 -0.72
C GLN A 236 -3.22 36.91 -2.09
N ARG A 237 -2.31 36.82 -3.08
CA ARG A 237 -2.54 37.33 -4.44
C ARG A 237 -3.54 36.51 -5.25
N ILE A 238 -3.70 35.23 -4.93
CA ILE A 238 -4.69 34.31 -5.53
C ILE A 238 -6.06 34.43 -4.83
N ALA A 239 -6.08 34.76 -3.54
CA ALA A 239 -7.31 35.08 -2.81
C ALA A 239 -8.04 36.32 -3.38
N GLU A 240 -7.32 37.22 -4.06
CA GLU A 240 -7.88 38.44 -4.66
C GLU A 240 -8.59 38.23 -6.00
N LEU A 241 -8.36 37.10 -6.70
CA LEU A 241 -8.86 36.91 -8.08
C LEU A 241 -10.04 35.93 -8.20
N TYR A 242 -10.17 34.91 -7.35
CA TYR A 242 -11.36 34.05 -7.18
C TYR A 242 -11.30 33.28 -5.83
N SER A 243 -12.42 32.66 -5.40
CA SER A 243 -12.65 31.91 -4.16
C SER A 243 -11.78 30.64 -3.95
N THR A 244 -10.45 30.77 -3.98
CA THR A 244 -9.48 29.67 -4.12
C THR A 244 -8.86 29.20 -2.79
N GLN A 245 -9.03 29.95 -1.69
CA GLN A 245 -8.63 29.49 -0.35
C GLN A 245 -9.32 28.16 0.01
N ALA A 246 -10.60 28.01 -0.35
CA ALA A 246 -11.35 26.77 -0.16
C ALA A 246 -10.77 25.58 -0.95
N ILE A 247 -10.21 25.81 -2.14
CA ILE A 247 -9.61 24.74 -2.97
C ILE A 247 -8.26 24.31 -2.39
N VAL A 248 -7.43 25.26 -1.96
CA VAL A 248 -6.16 24.95 -1.28
C VAL A 248 -6.40 24.25 0.05
N ASP A 249 -7.34 24.75 0.87
CA ASP A 249 -7.72 24.12 2.13
C ASP A 249 -8.33 22.73 1.89
N MET A 250 -9.09 22.54 0.81
CA MET A 250 -9.62 21.24 0.41
C MET A 250 -8.51 20.26 0.03
N VAL A 251 -7.53 20.66 -0.79
CA VAL A 251 -6.39 19.81 -1.16
C VAL A 251 -5.54 19.48 0.07
N LEU A 252 -5.24 20.46 0.94
CA LEU A 252 -4.51 20.23 2.19
C LEU A 252 -5.26 19.30 3.12
N LYS A 253 -6.58 19.52 3.30
CA LYS A 253 -7.44 18.64 4.10
C LYS A 253 -7.45 17.22 3.54
N GLU A 254 -7.55 17.06 2.22
CA GLU A 254 -7.57 15.76 1.54
C GLU A 254 -6.22 15.01 1.66
N THR A 255 -5.12 15.74 1.54
CA THR A 255 -3.75 15.21 1.63
C THR A 255 -3.40 14.83 3.08
N ASN A 256 -3.91 15.58 4.06
CA ASN A 256 -3.73 15.32 5.49
C ASN A 256 -4.66 14.24 6.06
N LYS A 257 -5.58 13.67 5.26
CA LYS A 257 -6.40 12.55 5.71
C LYS A 257 -5.50 11.37 6.06
N GLN A 258 -5.73 10.78 7.23
CA GLN A 258 -5.08 9.54 7.59
C GLN A 258 -5.60 8.41 6.69
N ARG A 259 -4.71 7.56 6.17
CA ARG A 259 -5.07 6.43 5.30
C ARG A 259 -4.25 5.20 5.68
N PRO A 260 -4.85 4.01 5.81
CA PRO A 260 -4.09 2.78 6.00
C PRO A 260 -3.58 2.24 4.65
N PHE A 261 -3.12 3.14 3.75
CA PHE A 261 -2.60 2.80 2.44
C PHE A 261 -1.10 3.08 2.46
N LEU A 262 -0.31 2.02 2.56
CA LEU A 262 1.07 2.08 3.02
C LEU A 262 2.10 2.07 1.88
N SER A 263 1.66 1.89 0.62
CA SER A 263 2.53 2.00 -0.56
C SER A 263 1.74 2.30 -1.85
N GLY A 264 2.43 2.40 -2.99
CA GLY A 264 1.75 2.37 -4.30
C GLY A 264 1.06 1.01 -4.56
N ASN A 265 1.60 -0.08 -4.00
CA ASN A 265 1.14 -1.44 -4.27
C ASN A 265 -0.24 -1.72 -3.69
N ASP A 266 -0.49 -1.34 -2.43
CA ASP A 266 -1.80 -1.49 -1.82
C ASP A 266 -2.77 -0.39 -2.29
N ARG A 267 -2.31 0.86 -2.50
CA ARG A 267 -3.13 1.93 -3.10
C ARG A 267 -3.74 1.52 -4.45
N SER A 268 -3.00 0.82 -5.30
CA SER A 268 -3.53 0.32 -6.59
C SER A 268 -4.75 -0.60 -6.43
N ARG A 269 -4.82 -1.38 -5.34
CA ARG A 269 -5.95 -2.27 -5.05
C ARG A 269 -7.11 -1.48 -4.44
N TRP A 270 -6.81 -0.56 -3.53
CA TRP A 270 -7.81 0.35 -2.96
C TRP A 270 -8.50 1.20 -4.02
N LEU A 271 -7.77 1.68 -5.03
CA LEU A 271 -8.33 2.38 -6.19
C LEU A 271 -9.41 1.56 -6.91
N THR A 272 -9.16 0.27 -7.11
CA THR A 272 -10.13 -0.63 -7.76
C THR A 272 -11.34 -0.89 -6.85
N VAL A 273 -11.10 -1.16 -5.56
CA VAL A 273 -12.17 -1.33 -4.55
C VAL A 273 -13.08 -0.11 -4.52
N ARG A 274 -12.48 1.08 -4.50
CA ARG A 274 -13.18 2.36 -4.49
C ARG A 274 -13.97 2.58 -5.78
N SER A 275 -13.34 2.39 -6.94
CA SER A 275 -13.98 2.57 -8.24
C SER A 275 -15.19 1.66 -8.43
N LEU A 276 -15.11 0.42 -7.95
CA LEU A 276 -16.22 -0.53 -8.03
C LEU A 276 -17.43 -0.08 -7.20
N VAL A 277 -17.21 0.40 -5.97
CA VAL A 277 -18.30 0.73 -5.05
C VAL A 277 -18.86 2.13 -5.29
N GLU A 278 -18.00 3.11 -5.53
CA GLU A 278 -18.38 4.52 -5.64
C GLU A 278 -18.72 4.94 -7.08
N HIS A 279 -18.11 4.28 -8.09
CA HIS A 279 -18.26 4.66 -9.50
C HIS A 279 -18.83 3.53 -10.37
N GLY A 280 -19.00 2.32 -9.84
CA GLY A 280 -19.54 1.18 -10.59
C GLY A 280 -18.66 0.69 -11.74
N THR A 281 -17.34 0.94 -11.69
CA THR A 281 -16.40 0.62 -12.77
C THR A 281 -15.06 0.10 -12.25
N PHE A 282 -14.31 -0.61 -13.11
CA PHE A 282 -12.91 -0.98 -12.85
C PHE A 282 -11.92 0.13 -13.26
N GLU A 283 -12.38 1.13 -14.02
CA GLU A 283 -11.59 2.29 -14.43
C GLU A 283 -11.29 3.16 -13.21
N VAL A 284 -10.03 3.59 -13.05
CA VAL A 284 -9.58 4.37 -11.88
C VAL A 284 -9.30 5.85 -12.19
N ASN A 285 -9.57 6.28 -13.43
CA ASN A 285 -9.33 7.65 -13.91
C ASN A 285 -9.99 8.71 -13.03
N SER A 286 -11.25 8.50 -12.65
CA SER A 286 -12.03 9.47 -11.87
C SER A 286 -11.39 9.80 -10.52
N ILE A 287 -10.58 8.91 -9.97
CA ILE A 287 -9.87 9.13 -8.70
C ILE A 287 -8.46 9.63 -8.98
N LEU A 288 -7.68 8.94 -9.83
CA LEU A 288 -6.28 9.28 -10.11
C LEU A 288 -6.09 10.66 -10.75
N GLU A 289 -7.02 11.06 -11.62
CA GLU A 289 -6.93 12.36 -12.31
C GLU A 289 -7.45 13.50 -11.44
N TYR A 290 -8.39 13.26 -10.52
CA TYR A 290 -9.12 14.32 -9.84
C TYR A 290 -8.81 14.46 -8.35
N GLU A 291 -8.20 13.45 -7.71
CA GLU A 291 -7.95 13.46 -6.26
C GLU A 291 -6.47 13.27 -5.90
N PRO A 292 -5.94 14.11 -4.99
CA PRO A 292 -4.57 13.95 -4.49
C PRO A 292 -4.42 12.71 -3.59
N ALA A 293 -3.17 12.31 -3.34
CA ALA A 293 -2.76 11.24 -2.41
C ALA A 293 -3.14 9.79 -2.79
N TRP A 294 -3.78 9.57 -3.93
CA TRP A 294 -4.11 8.25 -4.48
C TRP A 294 -3.08 7.69 -5.46
N ASP A 295 -1.96 8.38 -5.68
CA ASP A 295 -0.95 8.01 -6.67
C ASP A 295 -0.41 6.58 -6.48
N SER A 296 -0.24 5.85 -7.59
CA SER A 296 0.33 4.51 -7.61
C SER A 296 1.17 4.28 -8.86
N VAL A 297 2.29 3.57 -8.69
CA VAL A 297 3.11 3.07 -9.81
C VAL A 297 2.54 1.80 -10.43
N ASP A 298 1.61 1.13 -9.75
CA ASP A 298 1.04 -0.16 -10.14
C ASP A 298 -0.21 0.02 -11.02
N ILE A 299 -0.14 0.89 -12.03
CA ILE A 299 -1.22 1.24 -12.96
C ILE A 299 -0.88 0.76 -14.37
N VAL A 300 -1.92 0.46 -15.15
CA VAL A 300 -1.87 0.14 -16.57
C VAL A 300 -2.88 0.97 -17.33
N SER A 301 -2.73 1.07 -18.64
CA SER A 301 -3.66 1.76 -19.52
C SER A 301 -3.94 0.97 -20.80
N HIS A 302 -5.21 0.87 -21.15
CA HIS A 302 -5.67 0.29 -22.41
C HIS A 302 -7.05 0.85 -22.78
N MET A 303 -7.48 0.56 -24.01
CA MET A 303 -8.81 0.95 -24.50
C MET A 303 -9.91 0.17 -23.76
N ASN A 304 -10.99 0.85 -23.39
CA ASN A 304 -12.22 0.22 -22.93
C ASN A 304 -13.09 -0.24 -24.12
N ALA A 305 -14.28 -0.79 -23.83
CA ALA A 305 -15.20 -1.28 -24.87
C ALA A 305 -15.70 -0.17 -25.82
N GLN A 306 -15.64 1.09 -25.40
CA GLN A 306 -16.04 2.27 -26.16
C GLN A 306 -14.88 2.84 -26.99
N GLY A 307 -13.68 2.25 -26.92
CA GLY A 307 -12.50 2.74 -27.63
C GLY A 307 -11.84 3.95 -26.97
N GLU A 308 -12.14 4.21 -25.69
CA GLU A 308 -11.52 5.26 -24.90
C GLU A 308 -10.32 4.73 -24.13
N GLN A 309 -9.21 5.46 -24.12
CA GLN A 309 -8.05 5.10 -23.32
C GLN A 309 -8.36 5.33 -21.84
N LYS A 310 -8.24 4.29 -21.02
CA LYS A 310 -8.54 4.34 -19.57
C LYS A 310 -7.38 3.79 -18.74
N LEU A 311 -7.40 4.10 -17.46
CA LEU A 311 -6.43 3.67 -16.46
C LEU A 311 -7.06 2.61 -15.57
N TYR A 312 -6.29 1.58 -15.26
CA TYR A 312 -6.69 0.47 -14.40
C TYR A 312 -5.56 0.10 -13.44
N SER A 313 -5.89 -0.61 -12.36
CA SER A 313 -4.90 -1.28 -11.54
C SER A 313 -4.19 -2.38 -12.32
N SER A 314 -2.89 -2.54 -12.11
CA SER A 314 -2.10 -3.65 -12.67
C SER A 314 -2.36 -5.00 -11.97
N LYS A 315 -3.13 -5.01 -10.88
CA LYS A 315 -3.39 -6.21 -10.07
C LYS A 315 -4.64 -6.94 -10.58
N PRO A 316 -4.68 -8.29 -10.49
CA PRO A 316 -5.90 -9.03 -10.83
C PRO A 316 -7.12 -8.53 -10.04
N PRO A 317 -8.27 -8.32 -10.71
CA PRO A 317 -9.43 -7.66 -10.13
C PRO A 317 -10.21 -8.53 -9.12
N LEU A 318 -10.01 -9.85 -9.08
CA LEU A 318 -10.77 -10.74 -8.19
C LEU A 318 -10.68 -10.31 -6.72
N GLN A 319 -9.47 -10.04 -6.21
CA GLN A 319 -9.30 -9.64 -4.81
C GLN A 319 -10.02 -8.32 -4.52
N ALA A 320 -9.87 -7.31 -5.39
CA ALA A 320 -10.55 -6.03 -5.23
C ALA A 320 -12.08 -6.18 -5.29
N THR A 321 -12.59 -7.05 -6.16
CA THR A 321 -14.02 -7.37 -6.29
C THR A 321 -14.57 -8.00 -5.00
N LEU A 322 -13.81 -8.92 -4.39
CA LEU A 322 -14.20 -9.54 -3.11
C LEU A 322 -14.19 -8.54 -1.95
N ILE A 323 -13.29 -7.56 -1.94
CA ILE A 323 -13.23 -6.50 -0.93
C ILE A 323 -14.30 -5.43 -1.18
N ALA A 324 -14.70 -5.20 -2.44
CA ALA A 324 -15.77 -4.28 -2.78
C ALA A 324 -17.12 -4.68 -2.18
N ALA A 325 -17.39 -5.98 -1.98
CA ALA A 325 -18.64 -6.45 -1.37
C ALA A 325 -18.84 -5.97 0.09
N PRO A 326 -17.94 -6.24 1.07
CA PRO A 326 -18.09 -5.69 2.42
C PRO A 326 -17.99 -4.16 2.42
N TYR A 327 -17.22 -3.55 1.52
CA TYR A 327 -17.18 -2.09 1.41
C TYR A 327 -18.55 -1.52 0.97
N TRP A 328 -19.19 -2.10 -0.03
CA TRP A 328 -20.52 -1.70 -0.49
C TRP A 328 -21.56 -1.77 0.63
N VAL A 329 -21.53 -2.82 1.45
CA VAL A 329 -22.42 -2.94 2.62
C VAL A 329 -22.17 -1.78 3.60
N LEU A 330 -20.92 -1.52 3.97
CA LEU A 330 -20.56 -0.42 4.86
C LEU A 330 -20.99 0.93 4.29
N HIS A 331 -20.69 1.17 3.01
CA HIS A 331 -21.06 2.38 2.29
C HIS A 331 -22.59 2.61 2.30
N LYS A 332 -23.39 1.56 2.07
CA LYS A 332 -24.85 1.65 2.13
C LYS A 332 -25.40 1.86 3.54
N MET A 333 -24.72 1.34 4.57
CA MET A 333 -25.16 1.47 5.96
C MET A 333 -24.80 2.82 6.59
N THR A 334 -23.62 3.36 6.27
CA THR A 334 -23.09 4.56 6.93
C THR A 334 -23.08 5.80 6.05
N GLY A 335 -23.18 5.63 4.72
CA GLY A 335 -22.95 6.70 3.75
C GLY A 335 -21.47 7.06 3.54
N TRP A 336 -20.55 6.44 4.28
CA TRP A 336 -19.11 6.75 4.20
C TRP A 336 -18.51 6.26 2.90
N THR A 337 -17.60 7.05 2.34
CA THR A 337 -16.76 6.75 1.18
C THR A 337 -15.29 6.61 1.56
N LEU A 338 -14.50 5.90 0.76
CA LEU A 338 -13.04 5.86 0.93
C LEU A 338 -12.40 7.22 0.57
N GLY A 339 -13.15 8.10 -0.11
CA GLY A 339 -12.80 9.51 -0.26
C GLY A 339 -12.92 10.27 1.06
N ASP A 340 -14.06 10.22 1.74
CA ASP A 340 -14.35 11.05 2.91
C ASP A 340 -13.82 10.49 4.25
N HIS A 341 -13.96 9.19 4.51
CA HIS A 341 -13.55 8.47 5.73
C HIS A 341 -12.55 7.33 5.41
N PRO A 342 -11.43 7.61 4.71
CA PRO A 342 -10.47 6.57 4.33
C PRO A 342 -9.87 5.84 5.53
N PHE A 343 -9.73 6.52 6.66
CA PHE A 343 -9.09 5.96 7.85
C PHE A 343 -9.98 4.93 8.54
N GLU A 344 -11.25 5.24 8.75
CA GLU A 344 -12.23 4.39 9.39
C GLU A 344 -12.55 3.18 8.51
N LEU A 345 -12.95 3.42 7.25
CA LEU A 345 -13.34 2.37 6.33
C LEU A 345 -12.16 1.45 6.01
N GLY A 346 -10.98 2.02 5.74
CA GLY A 346 -9.79 1.24 5.42
C GLY A 346 -9.43 0.25 6.54
N ARG A 347 -9.50 0.67 7.81
CA ARG A 347 -9.19 -0.19 8.97
C ARG A 347 -10.25 -1.27 9.21
N ILE A 348 -11.53 -0.92 9.11
CA ILE A 348 -12.63 -1.89 9.24
C ILE A 348 -12.48 -2.97 8.15
N LEU A 349 -12.24 -2.56 6.91
CA LEU A 349 -12.06 -3.48 5.79
C LEU A 349 -10.82 -4.35 5.96
N LEU A 350 -9.67 -3.80 6.34
CA LEU A 350 -8.47 -4.59 6.64
C LEU A 350 -8.72 -5.61 7.74
N PHE A 351 -9.43 -5.24 8.81
CA PHE A 351 -9.78 -6.18 9.88
C PHE A 351 -10.64 -7.33 9.35
N ILE A 352 -11.70 -7.02 8.60
CA ILE A 352 -12.61 -8.03 8.03
C ILE A 352 -11.88 -8.95 7.04
N VAL A 353 -11.03 -8.39 6.17
CA VAL A 353 -10.50 -9.13 5.01
C VAL A 353 -9.11 -9.73 5.24
N ASN A 354 -8.35 -9.25 6.24
CA ASN A 354 -7.04 -9.79 6.58
C ASN A 354 -7.01 -10.48 7.95
N VAL A 355 -7.61 -9.90 9.00
CA VAL A 355 -7.44 -10.41 10.37
C VAL A 355 -8.36 -11.61 10.64
N VAL A 356 -9.64 -11.50 10.31
CA VAL A 356 -10.59 -12.62 10.52
C VAL A 356 -10.17 -13.87 9.72
N PRO A 357 -9.85 -13.77 8.41
CA PRO A 357 -9.37 -14.92 7.63
C PRO A 357 -8.03 -15.48 8.14
N LEU A 358 -7.14 -14.65 8.68
CA LEU A 358 -5.90 -15.12 9.28
C LEU A 358 -6.16 -16.06 10.46
N GLY A 359 -7.10 -15.73 11.33
CA GLY A 359 -7.50 -16.59 12.44
C GLY A 359 -7.94 -17.98 11.96
N ILE A 360 -8.70 -18.03 10.86
CA ILE A 360 -9.13 -19.28 10.21
C ILE A 360 -7.93 -20.03 9.61
N GLY A 361 -7.02 -19.32 8.93
CA GLY A 361 -5.81 -19.91 8.36
C GLY A 361 -4.91 -20.52 9.43
N TRP A 362 -4.64 -19.79 10.52
CA TRP A 362 -3.89 -20.29 11.66
C TRP A 362 -4.60 -21.43 12.40
N TRP A 363 -5.93 -21.41 12.46
CA TRP A 363 -6.68 -22.55 12.96
C TRP A 363 -6.47 -23.79 12.09
N CYS A 364 -6.50 -23.66 10.77
CA CYS A 364 -6.19 -24.76 9.86
C CYS A 364 -4.76 -25.28 10.07
N CYS A 365 -3.78 -24.38 10.26
CA CYS A 365 -2.41 -24.75 10.63
C CYS A 365 -2.37 -25.54 11.96
N ALA A 366 -3.08 -25.08 12.98
CA ALA A 366 -3.14 -25.75 14.28
C ALA A 366 -3.78 -27.14 14.17
N ARG A 367 -4.85 -27.30 13.38
CA ARG A 367 -5.47 -28.60 13.11
C ARG A 367 -4.54 -29.55 12.37
N LEU A 368 -3.82 -29.05 11.38
CA LEU A 368 -2.84 -29.82 10.62
C LEU A 368 -1.67 -30.27 11.50
N LEU A 369 -1.15 -29.36 12.31
CA LEU A 369 -0.07 -29.62 13.25
C LEU A 369 -0.50 -30.61 14.35
N ASP A 370 -1.69 -30.46 14.92
CA ASP A 370 -2.23 -31.41 15.92
C ASP A 370 -2.41 -32.81 15.35
N ALA A 371 -2.82 -32.92 14.08
CA ALA A 371 -2.97 -34.20 13.43
C ALA A 371 -1.62 -34.92 13.24
N TRP A 372 -0.49 -34.20 13.26
CA TRP A 372 0.81 -34.73 12.84
C TRP A 372 1.90 -34.73 13.90
N CYS A 373 1.85 -33.79 14.82
CA CYS A 373 2.82 -33.63 15.89
C CYS A 373 2.36 -34.47 17.08
N ASP A 374 3.25 -35.32 17.59
CA ASP A 374 2.96 -36.16 18.75
C ASP A 374 3.36 -35.46 20.05
N GLU A 375 4.37 -34.57 20.02
CA GLU A 375 4.89 -33.87 21.20
C GLU A 375 4.26 -32.49 21.44
N ASP A 376 3.80 -32.26 22.68
CA ASP A 376 3.14 -31.01 23.05
C ASP A 376 4.05 -29.78 22.94
N LEU A 377 5.31 -29.89 23.38
CA LEU A 377 6.25 -28.76 23.30
C LEU A 377 6.52 -28.36 21.84
N THR A 378 6.64 -29.33 20.94
CA THR A 378 6.81 -29.08 19.51
C THR A 378 5.59 -28.41 18.91
N PHE A 379 4.39 -28.86 19.28
CA PHE A 379 3.15 -28.20 18.89
C PHE A 379 3.16 -26.72 19.30
N VAL A 380 3.46 -26.42 20.57
CA VAL A 380 3.49 -25.04 21.09
C VAL A 380 4.53 -24.19 20.36
N VAL A 381 5.76 -24.70 20.22
CA VAL A 381 6.87 -23.94 19.60
C VAL A 381 6.60 -23.64 18.12
N ILE A 382 6.13 -24.62 17.35
CA ILE A 382 5.82 -24.41 15.93
C ILE A 382 4.61 -23.49 15.77
N MET A 383 3.56 -23.66 16.58
CA MET A 383 2.38 -22.80 16.52
C MET A 383 2.72 -21.35 16.91
N ALA A 384 3.56 -21.15 17.93
CA ALA A 384 4.07 -19.82 18.29
C ALA A 384 4.94 -19.25 17.15
N GLY A 385 5.74 -20.07 16.49
CA GLY A 385 6.51 -19.67 15.31
C GLY A 385 5.63 -19.18 14.16
N ILE A 386 4.53 -19.89 13.88
CA ILE A 386 3.56 -19.49 12.85
C ILE A 386 2.91 -18.14 13.17
N CYS A 387 2.51 -17.93 14.44
CA CYS A 387 1.85 -16.70 14.87
C CYS A 387 2.79 -15.48 14.94
N PHE A 388 4.03 -15.67 15.41
CA PHE A 388 4.89 -14.56 15.84
C PHE A 388 6.24 -14.47 15.12
N ALA A 389 6.71 -15.57 14.52
CA ALA A 389 8.05 -15.69 13.97
C ALA A 389 8.04 -15.82 12.44
N THR A 390 6.98 -15.37 11.78
CA THR A 390 6.92 -15.23 10.31
C THR A 390 6.63 -13.79 9.93
N LEU A 391 7.28 -13.34 8.85
CA LEU A 391 7.02 -12.02 8.25
C LEU A 391 5.62 -11.91 7.65
N LEU A 392 4.86 -13.01 7.52
CA LEU A 392 3.49 -13.00 7.03
C LEU A 392 2.60 -12.07 7.86
N SER A 393 2.72 -12.12 9.19
CA SER A 393 1.93 -11.30 10.12
C SER A 393 2.08 -9.79 9.87
N THR A 394 3.25 -9.34 9.41
CA THR A 394 3.52 -7.96 9.05
C THR A 394 2.68 -7.48 7.87
N PHE A 395 2.39 -8.35 6.90
CA PHE A 395 1.64 -7.96 5.71
C PHE A 395 0.13 -7.81 5.97
N HIS A 396 -0.40 -8.28 7.11
CA HIS A 396 -1.84 -8.21 7.40
C HIS A 396 -2.37 -6.79 7.66
N VAL A 397 -1.49 -5.80 7.86
CA VAL A 397 -1.87 -4.38 8.00
C VAL A 397 -2.05 -3.66 6.66
N ALA A 398 -1.84 -4.34 5.53
CA ALA A 398 -2.00 -3.79 4.18
C ALA A 398 -2.75 -4.76 3.25
N ILE A 399 -3.42 -4.27 2.20
CA ILE A 399 -3.98 -5.15 1.17
C ILE A 399 -2.84 -5.72 0.33
N ASN A 400 -2.75 -7.05 0.29
CA ASN A 400 -1.79 -7.79 -0.53
C ASN A 400 -2.35 -9.18 -0.84
N ASN A 401 -1.78 -9.86 -1.83
CA ASN A 401 -2.19 -11.21 -2.23
C ASN A 401 -1.52 -12.32 -1.39
N HIS A 402 -0.32 -12.07 -0.84
CA HIS A 402 0.47 -13.08 -0.12
C HIS A 402 -0.23 -13.61 1.14
N THR A 403 -0.91 -12.75 1.90
CA THR A 403 -1.67 -13.15 3.08
C THR A 403 -2.85 -14.05 2.74
N TRP A 404 -3.58 -13.72 1.66
CA TRP A 404 -4.70 -14.51 1.19
C TRP A 404 -4.24 -15.86 0.64
N GLY A 405 -3.15 -15.88 -0.11
CA GLY A 405 -2.49 -17.10 -0.59
C GLY A 405 -2.04 -18.00 0.57
N ALA A 406 -1.47 -17.44 1.64
CA ALA A 406 -1.05 -18.22 2.80
C ALA A 406 -2.24 -18.89 3.52
N ILE A 407 -3.32 -18.13 3.73
CA ILE A 407 -4.54 -18.62 4.38
C ILE A 407 -5.17 -19.74 3.56
N SER A 408 -5.29 -19.56 2.25
CA SER A 408 -5.89 -20.57 1.37
C SER A 408 -5.00 -21.80 1.22
N ALA A 409 -3.67 -21.65 1.20
CA ALA A 409 -2.75 -22.79 1.15
C ALA A 409 -2.82 -23.62 2.45
N ALA A 410 -2.96 -22.96 3.61
CA ALA A 410 -3.18 -23.62 4.89
C ALA A 410 -4.52 -24.38 4.93
N ALA A 411 -5.60 -23.75 4.48
CA ALA A 411 -6.91 -24.38 4.38
C ALA A 411 -6.89 -25.59 3.42
N ALA A 412 -6.34 -25.42 2.21
CA ALA A 412 -6.18 -26.48 1.23
C ALA A 412 -5.39 -27.67 1.80
N SER A 413 -4.28 -27.40 2.49
CA SER A 413 -3.45 -28.43 3.13
C SER A 413 -4.20 -29.18 4.22
N TRP A 414 -4.97 -28.48 5.06
CA TRP A 414 -5.80 -29.11 6.09
C TRP A 414 -6.84 -30.07 5.49
N TYR A 415 -7.63 -29.62 4.52
CA TYR A 415 -8.63 -30.47 3.88
C TYR A 415 -8.01 -31.61 3.06
N ALA A 416 -6.88 -31.38 2.37
CA ALA A 416 -6.18 -32.43 1.64
C ALA A 416 -5.70 -33.53 2.59
N SER A 417 -5.21 -33.15 3.78
CA SER A 417 -4.84 -34.11 4.81
C SER A 417 -6.03 -34.97 5.28
N LYS A 418 -7.24 -34.43 5.35
CA LYS A 418 -8.45 -35.20 5.68
C LYS A 418 -8.78 -36.22 4.58
N CYS A 419 -8.71 -35.81 3.32
CA CYS A 419 -8.95 -36.71 2.18
C CYS A 419 -7.93 -37.84 2.14
N TRP A 420 -6.64 -37.57 2.35
CA TRP A 420 -5.60 -38.62 2.39
C TRP A 420 -5.70 -39.55 3.59
N ARG A 421 -6.23 -39.07 4.73
CA ARG A 421 -6.63 -39.92 5.87
C ARG A 421 -7.87 -40.78 5.61
N GLY A 422 -8.52 -40.62 4.46
CA GLY A 422 -9.64 -41.46 4.03
C GLY A 422 -11.01 -40.82 4.17
N SER A 423 -11.12 -39.51 4.40
CA SER A 423 -12.42 -38.82 4.32
C SER A 423 -13.07 -39.05 2.96
N GLN A 424 -14.35 -39.40 2.97
CA GLN A 424 -15.22 -39.52 1.79
C GLN A 424 -16.25 -38.39 1.72
N ALA A 425 -16.16 -37.39 2.61
CA ALA A 425 -17.06 -36.26 2.61
C ALA A 425 -16.82 -35.41 1.36
N TRP A 426 -17.86 -35.22 0.53
CA TRP A 426 -17.79 -34.39 -0.68
C TRP A 426 -17.25 -32.98 -0.38
N SER A 427 -17.62 -32.42 0.77
CA SER A 427 -17.18 -31.08 1.20
C SER A 427 -15.66 -30.98 1.32
N ASP A 428 -14.97 -32.03 1.78
CA ASP A 428 -13.51 -31.98 1.92
C ASP A 428 -12.82 -31.88 0.56
N PHE A 429 -13.31 -32.62 -0.45
CA PHE A 429 -12.80 -32.53 -1.82
C PHE A 429 -13.14 -31.18 -2.47
N ALA A 430 -14.36 -30.67 -2.25
CA ALA A 430 -14.76 -29.33 -2.69
C ALA A 430 -13.82 -28.27 -2.11
N TRP A 431 -13.53 -28.34 -0.81
CA TRP A 431 -12.66 -27.37 -0.14
C TRP A 431 -11.20 -27.48 -0.58
N VAL A 432 -10.67 -28.67 -0.88
CA VAL A 432 -9.34 -28.78 -1.50
C VAL A 432 -9.32 -28.09 -2.85
N GLY A 433 -10.30 -28.37 -3.72
CA GLY A 433 -10.39 -27.76 -5.04
C GLY A 433 -10.51 -26.24 -4.95
N PHE A 434 -11.45 -25.74 -4.16
CA PHE A 434 -11.69 -24.31 -3.95
C PHE A 434 -10.44 -23.60 -3.41
N TRP A 435 -9.88 -24.05 -2.27
CA TRP A 435 -8.79 -23.33 -1.62
C TRP A 435 -7.45 -23.43 -2.37
N SER A 436 -7.18 -24.56 -3.03
CA SER A 436 -5.98 -24.66 -3.88
C SER A 436 -6.08 -23.73 -5.10
N ALA A 437 -7.23 -23.68 -5.77
CA ALA A 437 -7.46 -22.76 -6.89
C ALA A 437 -7.48 -21.30 -6.43
N PHE A 438 -7.97 -21.01 -5.24
CA PHE A 438 -7.92 -19.66 -4.66
C PHE A 438 -6.49 -19.23 -4.32
N THR A 439 -5.66 -20.19 -3.86
CA THR A 439 -4.23 -19.95 -3.70
C THR A 439 -3.58 -19.59 -5.04
N PHE A 440 -3.93 -20.29 -6.12
CA PHE A 440 -3.49 -19.94 -7.48
C PHE A 440 -3.94 -18.55 -7.94
N ALA A 441 -5.19 -18.18 -7.66
CA ALA A 441 -5.71 -16.85 -7.97
C ALA A 441 -4.97 -15.73 -7.20
N CYS A 442 -4.41 -16.04 -6.02
CA CYS A 442 -3.58 -15.11 -5.26
C CYS A 442 -2.10 -15.15 -5.68
N GLU A 443 -1.59 -16.34 -6.01
CA GLU A 443 -0.17 -16.64 -6.26
C GLU A 443 -0.02 -17.54 -7.48
N LEU A 444 0.42 -16.98 -8.61
CA LEU A 444 0.49 -17.71 -9.88
C LEU A 444 1.23 -19.06 -9.79
N PRO A 445 2.39 -19.18 -9.09
CA PRO A 445 3.09 -20.46 -8.97
C PRO A 445 2.35 -21.53 -8.15
N ALA A 446 1.30 -21.17 -7.41
CA ALA A 446 0.46 -22.13 -6.71
C ALA A 446 -0.41 -22.98 -7.68
N ALA A 447 -0.32 -22.77 -9.00
CA ALA A 447 -0.74 -23.77 -9.99
C ALA A 447 -0.10 -25.14 -9.72
N SER A 448 1.15 -25.16 -9.23
CA SER A 448 1.82 -26.39 -8.80
C SER A 448 1.11 -27.08 -7.63
N LEU A 449 0.53 -26.31 -6.69
CA LEU A 449 -0.25 -26.85 -5.57
C LEU A 449 -1.54 -27.50 -6.06
N VAL A 450 -2.28 -26.81 -6.94
CA VAL A 450 -3.49 -27.35 -7.58
C VAL A 450 -3.17 -28.65 -8.31
N GLY A 451 -2.10 -28.66 -9.11
CA GLY A 451 -1.65 -29.84 -9.85
C GLY A 451 -1.27 -31.01 -8.94
N MET A 452 -0.45 -30.77 -7.91
CA MET A 452 0.00 -31.82 -7.00
C MET A 452 -1.14 -32.39 -6.16
N PHE A 453 -1.97 -31.55 -5.56
CA PHE A 453 -3.12 -32.03 -4.79
C PHE A 453 -4.13 -32.74 -5.69
N GLY A 454 -4.42 -32.18 -6.87
CA GLY A 454 -5.30 -32.80 -7.85
C GLY A 454 -4.81 -34.17 -8.29
N LEU A 455 -3.53 -34.31 -8.67
CA LEU A 455 -2.94 -35.58 -9.11
C LEU A 455 -3.03 -36.66 -8.03
N LEU A 456 -2.62 -36.35 -6.80
CA LEU A 456 -2.63 -37.32 -5.71
C LEU A 456 -4.04 -37.69 -5.25
N LEU A 457 -4.98 -36.76 -5.30
CA LEU A 457 -6.39 -37.05 -4.99
C LEU A 457 -7.09 -37.80 -6.12
N LEU A 458 -6.76 -37.54 -7.38
CA LEU A 458 -7.24 -38.34 -8.52
C LEU A 458 -6.80 -39.79 -8.39
N TRP A 459 -5.56 -40.03 -7.97
CA TRP A 459 -5.06 -41.37 -7.69
C TRP A 459 -5.79 -42.05 -6.53
N ARG A 460 -6.16 -41.29 -5.49
CA ARG A 460 -6.76 -41.83 -4.26
C ARG A 460 -8.29 -42.01 -4.32
N ALA A 461 -8.99 -41.07 -4.95
CA ALA A 461 -10.45 -40.95 -4.98
C ALA A 461 -10.89 -40.19 -6.25
N PRO A 462 -10.82 -40.82 -7.44
CA PRO A 462 -11.01 -40.16 -8.72
C PRO A 462 -12.40 -39.56 -8.88
N GLN A 463 -13.45 -40.26 -8.46
CA GLN A 463 -14.83 -39.81 -8.62
C GLN A 463 -15.11 -38.52 -7.84
N LEU A 464 -14.76 -38.47 -6.55
CA LEU A 464 -14.94 -37.25 -5.74
C LEU A 464 -14.05 -36.11 -6.22
N THR A 465 -12.83 -36.43 -6.66
CA THR A 465 -11.92 -35.41 -7.19
C THR A 465 -12.47 -34.80 -8.47
N LEU A 466 -12.99 -35.61 -9.41
CA LEU A 466 -13.54 -35.13 -10.70
C LEU A 466 -14.93 -34.50 -10.57
N LEU A 467 -15.83 -35.07 -9.77
CA LEU A 467 -17.23 -34.62 -9.70
C LEU A 467 -17.45 -33.51 -8.67
N VAL A 468 -16.52 -33.31 -7.75
CA VAL A 468 -16.66 -32.33 -6.66
C VAL A 468 -15.47 -31.38 -6.57
N GLY A 469 -14.25 -31.92 -6.54
CA GLY A 469 -13.02 -31.10 -6.49
C GLY A 469 -12.84 -30.24 -7.73
N THR A 470 -12.95 -30.83 -8.92
CA THR A 470 -12.77 -30.11 -10.20
C THR A 470 -13.80 -29.00 -10.42
N PRO A 471 -15.12 -29.19 -10.19
CA PRO A 471 -16.07 -28.09 -10.25
C PRO A 471 -15.75 -26.94 -9.30
N ALA A 472 -15.24 -27.22 -8.10
CA ALA A 472 -14.82 -26.18 -7.16
C ALA A 472 -13.59 -25.41 -7.66
N VAL A 473 -12.64 -26.08 -8.32
CA VAL A 473 -11.51 -25.43 -9.02
C VAL A 473 -12.04 -24.53 -10.14
N VAL A 474 -12.92 -25.05 -10.99
CA VAL A 474 -13.50 -24.33 -12.13
C VAL A 474 -14.25 -23.09 -11.67
N LEU A 475 -14.99 -23.15 -10.56
CA LEU A 475 -15.67 -21.99 -9.98
C LEU A 475 -14.70 -20.83 -9.69
N VAL A 476 -13.56 -21.13 -9.05
CA VAL A 476 -12.56 -20.10 -8.71
C VAL A 476 -11.85 -19.58 -9.95
N LEU A 477 -11.49 -20.46 -10.89
CA LEU A 477 -10.88 -20.05 -12.16
C LEU A 477 -11.85 -19.19 -12.97
N PHE A 478 -13.14 -19.53 -13.00
CA PHE A 478 -14.17 -18.73 -13.65
C PHE A 478 -14.28 -17.34 -12.99
N ALA A 479 -14.25 -17.24 -11.67
CA ALA A 479 -14.24 -15.95 -10.98
C ALA A 479 -12.97 -15.13 -11.28
N TYR A 480 -11.79 -15.77 -11.26
CA TYR A 480 -10.51 -15.12 -11.55
C TYR A 480 -10.43 -14.58 -12.98
N PHE A 481 -10.67 -15.45 -13.97
CA PHE A 481 -10.62 -15.08 -15.37
C PHE A 481 -11.81 -14.21 -15.79
N GLY A 482 -12.99 -14.46 -15.24
CA GLY A 482 -14.19 -13.68 -15.50
C GLY A 482 -14.07 -12.24 -15.01
N THR A 483 -13.53 -12.01 -13.82
CA THR A 483 -13.28 -10.63 -13.34
C THR A 483 -12.23 -9.92 -14.19
N ASN A 484 -11.18 -10.61 -14.66
CA ASN A 484 -10.22 -10.04 -15.63
C ASN A 484 -10.93 -9.64 -16.94
N TYR A 485 -11.80 -10.51 -17.46
CA TYR A 485 -12.53 -10.24 -18.70
C TYR A 485 -13.48 -9.06 -18.57
N VAL A 486 -14.20 -8.96 -17.45
CA VAL A 486 -15.10 -7.82 -17.18
C VAL A 486 -14.32 -6.52 -17.05
N ALA A 487 -13.17 -6.52 -16.38
CA ALA A 487 -12.37 -5.32 -16.18
C ALA A 487 -11.62 -4.86 -17.44
N HIS A 488 -11.10 -5.81 -18.23
CA HIS A 488 -10.11 -5.52 -19.27
C HIS A 488 -10.49 -5.96 -20.68
N GLY A 489 -11.60 -6.68 -20.86
CA GLY A 489 -11.94 -7.32 -22.15
C GLY A 489 -10.93 -8.41 -22.57
N ARG A 490 -10.14 -8.92 -21.61
CA ARG A 490 -9.09 -9.92 -21.81
C ARG A 490 -9.14 -10.95 -20.67
N TRP A 491 -8.90 -12.22 -21.01
CA TRP A 491 -8.79 -13.28 -20.01
C TRP A 491 -7.47 -13.23 -19.24
N SER A 492 -6.39 -12.76 -19.89
CA SER A 492 -5.09 -12.62 -19.26
C SER A 492 -5.07 -11.46 -18.27
N PRO A 493 -4.35 -11.58 -17.14
CA PRO A 493 -4.24 -10.51 -16.15
C PRO A 493 -3.39 -9.34 -16.68
N PRO A 494 -3.58 -8.09 -16.18
CA PRO A 494 -2.90 -6.90 -16.68
C PRO A 494 -1.38 -7.00 -16.76
N TYR A 495 -0.74 -7.59 -15.75
CA TYR A 495 0.71 -7.74 -15.69
C TYR A 495 1.29 -8.65 -16.79
N SER A 496 0.46 -9.37 -17.55
CA SER A 496 0.91 -10.14 -18.71
C SER A 496 1.13 -9.28 -19.96
N PHE A 497 0.59 -8.06 -20.00
CA PHE A 497 0.72 -7.10 -21.12
C PHE A 497 1.90 -6.16 -20.94
N GLY A 498 3.04 -6.76 -20.59
CA GLY A 498 4.40 -6.24 -20.61
C GLY A 498 4.65 -4.85 -20.00
N ALA A 499 5.36 -4.80 -18.88
CA ALA A 499 6.27 -3.69 -18.55
C ALA A 499 7.67 -3.90 -19.16
N GLY A 500 7.79 -4.79 -20.14
CA GLY A 500 9.05 -5.28 -20.71
C GLY A 500 9.79 -4.24 -21.56
N ASP A 501 11.10 -4.44 -21.69
CA ASP A 501 12.08 -3.53 -22.29
C ASP A 501 11.57 -2.84 -23.57
N VAL A 502 11.27 -1.53 -23.45
CA VAL A 502 10.80 -0.65 -24.55
C VAL A 502 11.80 -0.63 -25.71
N ASN A 503 13.04 -1.08 -25.46
CA ASN A 503 14.15 -1.08 -26.42
C ASN A 503 14.41 -2.44 -27.11
N THR A 504 13.59 -3.47 -26.92
CA THR A 504 13.73 -4.73 -27.67
C THR A 504 13.00 -4.66 -29.01
N ALA A 505 13.72 -4.95 -30.10
CA ALA A 505 13.30 -4.83 -31.49
C ALA A 505 12.15 -5.77 -31.92
N ASP A 506 11.56 -6.52 -30.99
CA ASP A 506 10.42 -7.43 -31.20
C ASP A 506 9.05 -6.73 -30.97
N SER A 507 9.06 -5.40 -30.98
CA SER A 507 7.97 -4.49 -30.59
C SER A 507 6.79 -4.39 -31.57
N LYS A 508 6.74 -5.19 -32.64
CA LYS A 508 5.65 -5.11 -33.63
C LYS A 508 4.38 -5.87 -33.23
N THR A 509 4.34 -6.61 -32.12
CA THR A 509 3.17 -7.44 -31.75
C THR A 509 2.72 -7.40 -30.28
N LYS A 510 3.45 -6.76 -29.35
CA LYS A 510 3.06 -6.74 -27.93
C LYS A 510 2.43 -5.41 -27.52
N GLU A 511 1.13 -5.42 -27.26
CA GLU A 511 0.46 -4.35 -26.48
C GLU A 511 1.23 -4.16 -25.16
N ASN A 512 1.73 -2.95 -24.91
CA ASN A 512 2.40 -2.57 -23.65
C ASN A 512 1.44 -1.66 -22.87
N TRP A 513 0.76 -2.23 -21.88
CA TRP A 513 -0.22 -1.48 -21.09
C TRP A 513 0.44 -0.63 -20.00
N TYR A 514 1.73 -0.81 -19.73
CA TYR A 514 2.47 0.00 -18.76
C TYR A 514 3.03 1.27 -19.38
N ASP A 515 2.91 1.47 -20.69
CA ASP A 515 3.30 2.70 -21.36
C ASP A 515 2.10 3.65 -21.47
N TYR A 516 2.03 4.63 -20.57
CA TYR A 516 0.94 5.60 -20.52
C TYR A 516 1.41 6.95 -20.00
N ASP A 517 0.63 7.98 -20.29
CA ASP A 517 0.65 9.24 -19.57
C ASP A 517 -0.77 9.76 -19.37
N PHE A 518 -0.95 10.63 -18.38
CA PHE A 518 -2.22 11.28 -18.11
C PHE A 518 -2.00 12.65 -17.46
N ILE A 519 -3.05 13.45 -17.36
CA ILE A 519 -3.01 14.76 -16.69
C ILE A 519 -3.77 14.65 -15.38
N ARG A 520 -3.12 14.99 -14.27
CA ARG A 520 -3.82 15.24 -13.01
C ARG A 520 -4.52 16.59 -13.11
N LEU A 521 -5.83 16.59 -13.02
CA LEU A 521 -6.67 17.76 -13.21
C LEU A 521 -6.71 18.66 -11.97
N PHE A 522 -6.50 18.12 -10.78
CA PHE A 522 -6.46 18.89 -9.54
C PHE A 522 -5.22 19.80 -9.41
N ASP A 523 -4.11 19.48 -10.09
CA ASP A 523 -2.90 20.31 -10.08
C ASP A 523 -2.31 20.61 -11.48
N GLY A 524 -2.96 20.12 -12.54
CA GLY A 524 -2.56 20.34 -13.93
C GLY A 524 -1.28 19.61 -14.37
N LYS A 525 -0.69 18.74 -13.54
CA LYS A 525 0.58 18.08 -13.86
C LYS A 525 0.38 16.90 -14.80
N LYS A 526 1.23 16.82 -15.84
CA LYS A 526 1.37 15.61 -16.65
C LYS A 526 2.14 14.56 -15.86
N VAL A 527 1.57 13.36 -15.74
CA VAL A 527 2.17 12.20 -15.10
C VAL A 527 2.52 11.20 -16.18
N ASP A 528 3.81 10.91 -16.32
CA ASP A 528 4.31 9.83 -17.17
C ASP A 528 4.36 8.51 -16.39
N SER A 529 4.22 7.38 -17.09
CA SER A 529 4.39 6.07 -16.48
C SER A 529 5.76 5.91 -15.82
N TYR A 530 5.74 5.51 -14.55
CA TYR A 530 6.92 5.14 -13.76
C TYR A 530 7.82 4.12 -14.48
N TRP A 531 7.20 3.15 -15.16
CA TRP A 531 7.92 2.04 -15.78
C TRP A 531 8.69 2.43 -17.05
N ARG A 532 8.51 3.65 -17.57
CA ARG A 532 9.38 4.20 -18.62
C ARG A 532 10.79 4.46 -18.09
N ARG A 533 10.90 4.98 -16.87
CA ARG A 533 12.18 5.35 -16.22
C ARG A 533 12.06 5.17 -14.70
N PRO A 534 12.18 3.94 -14.18
CA PRO A 534 12.18 3.71 -12.74
C PRO A 534 13.36 4.46 -12.09
N ASP A 535 13.11 5.16 -11.00
CA ASP A 535 14.13 5.86 -10.21
C ASP A 535 14.68 4.99 -9.07
N ASN A 536 13.94 3.97 -8.64
CA ASN A 536 14.37 2.99 -7.65
C ASN A 536 15.30 1.93 -8.29
N PRO A 537 16.55 1.79 -7.81
CA PRO A 537 17.48 0.80 -8.33
C PRO A 537 16.97 -0.65 -8.23
N LEU A 538 16.10 -0.95 -7.25
CA LEU A 538 15.48 -2.28 -7.14
C LEU A 538 14.62 -2.60 -8.36
N ASP A 539 13.89 -1.63 -8.90
CA ASP A 539 12.96 -1.81 -10.02
C ASP A 539 13.67 -1.88 -11.39
N LEU A 540 14.97 -1.62 -11.42
CA LEU A 540 15.85 -1.95 -12.55
C LEU A 540 16.22 -3.44 -12.58
N GLY A 541 16.17 -4.10 -11.41
CA GLY A 541 16.47 -5.51 -11.22
C GLY A 541 17.96 -5.85 -11.14
N GLU A 542 18.28 -6.91 -10.41
CA GLU A 542 19.64 -7.41 -10.24
C GLU A 542 20.12 -8.13 -11.52
N LYS A 543 21.22 -7.63 -12.10
CA LYS A 543 21.82 -8.19 -13.32
C LYS A 543 22.54 -9.50 -13.03
N ASP A 544 23.18 -9.61 -11.88
CA ASP A 544 23.93 -10.79 -11.48
C ASP A 544 23.01 -11.82 -10.81
N LEU A 545 22.77 -12.93 -11.50
CA LEU A 545 21.92 -14.01 -10.98
C LEU A 545 22.44 -14.57 -9.65
N GLY A 546 23.76 -14.68 -9.45
CA GLY A 546 24.35 -15.18 -8.23
C GLY A 546 24.10 -14.26 -7.04
N LYS A 547 24.27 -12.94 -7.24
CA LYS A 547 23.91 -11.93 -6.22
C LYS A 547 22.43 -11.98 -5.89
N TYR A 548 21.57 -12.08 -6.91
CA TYR A 548 20.12 -12.18 -6.72
C TYR A 548 19.74 -13.39 -5.87
N VAL A 549 20.24 -14.57 -6.22
CA VAL A 549 19.98 -15.81 -5.49
C VAL A 549 20.50 -15.72 -4.05
N PHE A 550 21.72 -15.20 -3.85
CA PHE A 550 22.29 -15.01 -2.52
C PHE A 550 21.42 -14.07 -1.68
N HIS A 551 21.09 -12.89 -2.19
CA HIS A 551 20.33 -11.90 -1.43
C HIS A 551 18.85 -12.25 -1.25
N ALA A 552 18.27 -13.12 -2.09
CA ALA A 552 16.93 -13.69 -1.90
C ALA A 552 16.90 -14.87 -0.91
N THR A 553 18.04 -15.54 -0.64
CA THR A 553 18.10 -16.71 0.26
C THR A 553 18.75 -16.40 1.62
N LEU A 554 19.94 -15.80 1.62
CA LEU A 554 20.80 -15.56 2.80
C LEU A 554 21.22 -14.09 2.99
N GLY A 555 21.03 -13.22 2.00
CA GLY A 555 21.38 -11.81 2.14
C GLY A 555 20.23 -10.95 2.67
N HIS A 556 20.15 -9.70 2.21
CA HIS A 556 19.29 -8.68 2.81
C HIS A 556 17.79 -8.97 2.69
N HIS A 557 17.34 -9.62 1.62
CA HIS A 557 15.95 -10.09 1.46
C HIS A 557 15.84 -11.61 1.75
N GLY A 558 16.88 -12.20 2.34
CA GLY A 558 17.04 -13.64 2.46
C GLY A 558 15.96 -14.30 3.30
N ILE A 559 15.26 -15.29 2.74
CA ILE A 559 14.25 -16.09 3.47
C ILE A 559 14.80 -16.64 4.79
N LEU A 560 16.04 -17.18 4.77
CA LEU A 560 16.67 -17.77 5.93
C LEU A 560 17.30 -16.74 6.87
N SER A 561 17.66 -15.56 6.36
CA SER A 561 18.25 -14.50 7.19
C SER A 561 17.19 -13.68 7.91
N LEU A 562 16.04 -13.49 7.27
CA LEU A 562 14.90 -12.79 7.83
C LEU A 562 13.94 -13.72 8.59
N THR A 563 13.99 -15.03 8.32
CA THR A 563 13.23 -16.02 9.10
C THR A 563 14.07 -17.26 9.38
N PRO A 564 15.14 -17.16 10.21
CA PRO A 564 16.04 -18.27 10.52
C PRO A 564 15.37 -19.56 11.01
N LEU A 565 14.19 -19.48 11.64
CA LEU A 565 13.42 -20.64 12.07
C LEU A 565 13.05 -21.57 10.90
N LEU A 566 12.89 -21.02 9.69
CA LEU A 566 12.65 -21.80 8.47
C LEU A 566 13.83 -22.66 8.04
N ALA A 567 15.03 -22.47 8.59
CA ALA A 567 16.15 -23.38 8.33
C ALA A 567 15.81 -24.82 8.75
N LEU A 568 14.94 -25.00 9.76
CA LEU A 568 14.45 -26.30 10.20
C LEU A 568 13.50 -26.96 9.18
N ALA A 569 12.88 -26.19 8.30
CA ALA A 569 11.95 -26.69 7.29
C ALA A 569 12.66 -27.54 6.22
N ILE A 570 13.93 -27.25 5.90
CA ILE A 570 14.69 -28.00 4.89
C ILE A 570 14.82 -29.49 5.30
N PRO A 571 15.46 -29.83 6.44
CA PRO A 571 15.50 -31.23 6.90
C PRO A 571 14.11 -31.74 7.31
N GLY A 572 13.20 -30.85 7.75
CA GLY A 572 11.83 -31.20 8.10
C GLY A 572 11.02 -31.76 6.94
N LEU A 573 11.04 -31.07 5.80
CA LEU A 573 10.39 -31.50 4.56
C LEU A 573 10.92 -32.85 4.08
N LEU A 574 12.25 -33.01 4.11
CA LEU A 574 12.91 -34.28 3.80
C LEU A 574 12.36 -35.38 4.70
N VAL A 575 12.46 -35.25 6.03
CA VAL A 575 11.93 -36.26 6.97
C VAL A 575 10.44 -36.54 6.74
N THR A 576 9.65 -35.52 6.44
CA THR A 576 8.20 -35.66 6.19
C THR A 576 7.93 -36.50 4.93
N CYS A 577 8.75 -36.40 3.88
CA CYS A 577 8.66 -37.24 2.67
C CYS A 577 8.93 -38.74 2.93
N TRP A 578 9.58 -39.07 4.04
CA TRP A 578 9.80 -40.44 4.50
C TRP A 578 8.95 -40.81 5.73
N SER A 579 7.91 -40.04 6.04
CA SER A 579 7.02 -40.38 7.14
C SER A 579 6.36 -41.75 6.91
N ALA A 580 6.30 -42.56 7.97
CA ALA A 580 5.55 -43.82 7.98
C ALA A 580 4.04 -43.59 7.81
N ARG A 581 3.55 -42.38 8.12
CA ARG A 581 2.16 -41.99 7.94
C ARG A 581 1.94 -41.49 6.52
N ARG A 582 1.15 -42.24 5.74
CA ARG A 582 0.93 -41.96 4.32
C ARG A 582 0.33 -40.58 4.05
N ASP A 583 -0.54 -40.06 4.92
CA ASP A 583 -1.10 -38.70 4.78
C ASP A 583 -0.02 -37.62 4.91
N GLN A 584 0.87 -37.76 5.90
CA GLN A 584 2.03 -36.88 6.06
C GLN A 584 3.00 -37.01 4.91
N GLN A 585 3.26 -38.24 4.46
CA GLN A 585 4.17 -38.53 3.37
C GLN A 585 3.72 -37.84 2.06
N LEU A 586 2.47 -38.03 1.67
CA LEU A 586 1.89 -37.42 0.47
C LEU A 586 1.88 -35.90 0.54
N TRP A 587 1.57 -35.35 1.72
CA TRP A 587 1.67 -33.91 1.93
C TRP A 587 3.11 -33.40 1.83
N GLY A 588 4.07 -34.10 2.42
CA GLY A 588 5.50 -33.76 2.37
C GLY A 588 6.03 -33.76 0.94
N ILE A 589 5.72 -34.80 0.15
CA ILE A 589 6.08 -34.89 -1.26
C ILE A 589 5.45 -33.73 -2.05
N SER A 590 4.16 -33.45 -1.81
CA SER A 590 3.47 -32.33 -2.46
C SER A 590 4.14 -31.00 -2.14
N LEU A 591 4.39 -30.72 -0.86
CA LEU A 591 4.98 -29.47 -0.42
C LEU A 591 6.43 -29.33 -0.92
N LEU A 592 7.21 -30.40 -0.95
CA LEU A 592 8.56 -30.40 -1.52
C LEU A 592 8.52 -30.06 -3.01
N ALA A 593 7.64 -30.70 -3.79
CA ALA A 593 7.50 -30.43 -5.22
C ALA A 593 7.03 -29.00 -5.50
N VAL A 594 6.04 -28.51 -4.76
CA VAL A 594 5.54 -27.13 -4.85
C VAL A 594 6.64 -26.13 -4.48
N SER A 595 7.36 -26.37 -3.39
CA SER A 595 8.47 -25.51 -2.95
C SER A 595 9.57 -25.45 -3.99
N ALA A 596 9.97 -26.61 -4.54
CA ALA A 596 10.96 -26.68 -5.60
C ALA A 596 10.50 -25.92 -6.85
N ALA A 597 9.26 -26.12 -7.29
CA ALA A 597 8.71 -25.40 -8.45
C ALA A 597 8.72 -23.88 -8.23
N CYS A 598 8.31 -23.40 -7.06
CA CYS A 598 8.26 -21.97 -6.75
C CYS A 598 9.67 -21.36 -6.62
N ILE A 599 10.59 -22.06 -5.95
CA ILE A 599 11.98 -21.63 -5.81
C ILE A 599 12.66 -21.58 -7.18
N VAL A 600 12.49 -22.61 -8.01
CA VAL A 600 13.03 -22.64 -9.37
C VAL A 600 12.48 -21.47 -10.20
N PHE A 601 11.17 -21.25 -10.15
CA PHE A 601 10.53 -20.15 -10.85
C PHE A 601 11.07 -18.78 -10.42
N TYR A 602 11.00 -18.44 -9.13
CA TYR A 602 11.33 -17.10 -8.65
C TYR A 602 12.83 -16.80 -8.60
N LEU A 603 13.69 -17.81 -8.45
CA LEU A 603 15.13 -17.62 -8.35
C LEU A 603 15.84 -17.74 -9.69
N PHE A 604 15.32 -18.53 -10.65
CA PHE A 604 16.06 -18.87 -11.86
C PHE A 604 15.32 -18.59 -13.17
N MET A 605 14.00 -18.44 -13.17
CA MET A 605 13.22 -18.23 -14.40
C MET A 605 12.80 -16.77 -14.64
N LEU A 606 13.04 -15.87 -13.67
CA LEU A 606 12.70 -14.46 -13.82
C LEU A 606 13.68 -13.71 -14.72
N ASP A 607 13.13 -12.83 -15.56
CA ASP A 607 13.89 -11.87 -16.33
C ASP A 607 14.59 -10.86 -15.42
N THR A 608 15.67 -10.24 -15.92
CA THR A 608 16.51 -9.31 -15.14
C THR A 608 15.69 -8.23 -14.42
N ARG A 609 14.76 -7.58 -15.11
CA ARG A 609 13.90 -6.52 -14.53
C ARG A 609 13.03 -7.02 -13.37
N GLN A 610 12.67 -8.30 -13.36
CA GLN A 610 11.84 -8.92 -12.33
C GLN A 610 12.67 -9.42 -11.13
N ARG A 611 14.00 -9.43 -11.22
CA ARG A 611 14.92 -9.77 -10.13
C ARG A 611 15.08 -8.61 -9.15
N ASN A 612 13.96 -8.11 -8.64
CA ASN A 612 13.90 -6.93 -7.77
C ASN A 612 13.73 -7.28 -6.27
N TYR A 613 13.94 -8.55 -5.90
CA TYR A 613 13.76 -9.06 -4.53
C TYR A 613 12.35 -8.88 -3.94
N GLY A 614 11.34 -8.60 -4.78
CA GLY A 614 10.00 -8.24 -4.32
C GLY A 614 9.75 -6.73 -4.23
N GLY A 615 10.70 -5.90 -4.67
CA GLY A 615 10.65 -4.44 -4.63
C GLY A 615 11.06 -3.89 -3.27
N THR A 616 10.63 -2.67 -2.94
CA THR A 616 10.80 -2.09 -1.60
C THR A 616 9.83 -2.74 -0.63
N THR A 617 10.29 -3.80 0.06
CA THR A 617 9.46 -4.65 0.91
C THR A 617 10.29 -5.31 2.01
N SER A 618 9.68 -5.65 3.14
CA SER A 618 10.40 -6.15 4.31
C SER A 618 10.72 -7.65 4.26
N ALA A 619 10.52 -8.29 3.11
CA ALA A 619 10.65 -9.73 2.91
C ALA A 619 10.74 -10.07 1.41
N PHE A 620 11.36 -11.21 1.07
CA PHE A 620 11.15 -11.84 -0.23
C PHE A 620 9.72 -12.39 -0.34
N ARG A 621 8.79 -11.48 -0.63
CA ARG A 621 7.36 -11.65 -0.38
C ARG A 621 6.69 -12.74 -1.23
N GLN A 622 7.27 -13.04 -2.39
CA GLN A 622 6.79 -14.05 -3.34
C GLN A 622 6.64 -15.47 -2.76
N LEU A 623 7.37 -15.79 -1.68
CA LEU A 623 7.33 -17.11 -1.04
C LEU A 623 6.68 -17.10 0.35
N LEU A 624 6.20 -15.95 0.83
CA LEU A 624 5.59 -15.82 2.17
C LEU A 624 4.41 -16.78 2.39
N TRP A 625 3.65 -17.07 1.33
CA TRP A 625 2.49 -17.96 1.39
C TRP A 625 2.85 -19.41 1.74
N LEU A 626 4.10 -19.82 1.57
CA LEU A 626 4.60 -21.14 1.97
C LEU A 626 5.13 -21.19 3.41
N HIS A 627 5.44 -20.04 4.03
CA HIS A 627 6.12 -20.00 5.34
C HIS A 627 5.38 -20.78 6.44
N PRO A 628 4.05 -20.66 6.62
CA PRO A 628 3.34 -21.45 7.63
C PRO A 628 3.45 -22.96 7.38
N LEU A 629 3.38 -23.38 6.12
CA LEU A 629 3.48 -24.80 5.75
C LEU A 629 4.91 -25.34 5.95
N TRP A 630 5.93 -24.55 5.63
CA TRP A 630 7.32 -24.88 5.91
C TRP A 630 7.59 -25.03 7.42
N LEU A 631 7.01 -24.17 8.26
CA LEU A 631 7.09 -24.34 9.72
C LEU A 631 6.41 -25.63 10.19
N ILE A 632 5.23 -25.97 9.66
CA ILE A 632 4.59 -27.26 9.98
C ILE A 632 5.49 -28.44 9.56
N ALA A 633 6.10 -28.39 8.38
CA ALA A 633 7.01 -29.42 7.90
C ALA A 633 8.27 -29.57 8.79
N SER A 634 8.65 -28.53 9.53
CA SER A 634 9.78 -28.58 10.47
C SER A 634 9.50 -29.38 11.75
N ALA A 635 8.23 -29.71 12.04
CA ALA A 635 7.83 -30.35 13.29
C ALA A 635 8.61 -31.63 13.64
N PRO A 636 8.86 -32.59 12.72
CA PRO A 636 9.62 -33.80 13.05
C PRO A 636 11.08 -33.53 13.45
N VAL A 637 11.69 -32.46 12.92
CA VAL A 637 13.06 -32.07 13.28
C VAL A 637 13.06 -31.29 14.59
N ALA A 638 12.11 -30.37 14.76
CA ALA A 638 11.92 -29.62 15.99
C ALA A 638 11.67 -30.56 17.18
N SER A 639 10.86 -31.61 17.05
CA SER A 639 10.67 -32.64 18.09
C SER A 639 11.99 -33.22 18.58
N ARG A 640 12.85 -33.69 17.66
CA ARG A 640 14.15 -34.28 18.03
C ARG A 640 15.09 -33.28 18.69
N LEU A 641 15.10 -32.03 18.25
CA LEU A 641 15.92 -30.97 18.83
C LEU A 641 15.44 -30.60 20.23
N LEU A 642 14.12 -30.46 20.43
CA LEU A 642 13.52 -30.05 21.69
C LEU A 642 13.67 -31.08 22.81
N GLN A 643 14.04 -32.32 22.50
CA GLN A 643 14.44 -33.34 23.49
C GLN A 643 15.83 -33.08 24.11
N ARG A 644 16.63 -32.17 23.53
CA ARG A 644 18.00 -31.86 23.99
C ARG A 644 18.09 -30.42 24.46
N LYS A 645 18.76 -30.16 25.58
CA LYS A 645 18.92 -28.79 26.13
C LYS A 645 19.53 -27.80 25.12
N TRP A 646 20.56 -28.22 24.38
CA TRP A 646 21.17 -27.39 23.34
C TRP A 646 20.24 -27.17 22.14
N GLY A 647 19.37 -28.15 21.83
CA GLY A 647 18.40 -28.03 20.75
C GLY A 647 17.26 -27.07 21.11
N ILE A 648 16.83 -27.05 22.37
CA ILE A 648 15.92 -26.01 22.90
C ILE A 648 16.55 -24.62 22.74
N ALA A 649 17.82 -24.45 23.13
CA ALA A 649 18.52 -23.18 22.98
C ALA A 649 18.66 -22.75 21.51
N LEU A 650 18.97 -23.69 20.61
CA LEU A 650 19.06 -23.43 19.16
C LEU A 650 17.71 -23.00 18.58
N VAL A 651 16.65 -23.77 18.83
CA VAL A 651 15.30 -23.44 18.32
C VAL A 651 14.81 -22.12 18.91
N GLY A 652 15.09 -21.86 20.19
CA GLY A 652 14.80 -20.60 20.85
C GLY A 652 15.54 -19.41 20.20
N ALA A 653 16.83 -19.55 19.89
CA ALA A 653 17.61 -18.51 19.22
C ALA A 653 17.10 -18.23 17.79
N LEU A 654 16.84 -19.27 17.00
CA LEU A 654 16.28 -19.13 15.65
C LEU A 654 14.89 -18.48 15.68
N GLY A 655 14.04 -18.89 16.62
CA GLY A 655 12.71 -18.31 16.84
C GLY A 655 12.78 -16.85 17.26
N PHE A 656 13.69 -16.50 18.19
CA PHE A 656 13.90 -15.12 18.63
C PHE A 656 14.32 -14.20 17.47
N LEU A 657 15.33 -14.60 16.68
CA LEU A 657 15.78 -13.81 15.54
C LEU A 657 14.70 -13.65 14.47
N SER A 658 13.91 -14.70 14.23
CA SER A 658 12.78 -14.67 13.29
C SER A 658 11.67 -13.74 13.77
N ALA A 659 11.34 -13.78 15.07
CA ALA A 659 10.35 -12.88 15.67
C ALA A 659 10.84 -11.42 15.65
N LEU A 660 12.11 -11.18 15.95
CA LEU A 660 12.72 -9.85 15.87
C LEU A 660 12.58 -9.29 14.44
N ALA A 661 12.97 -10.07 13.43
CA ALA A 661 12.83 -9.68 12.03
C ALA A 661 11.38 -9.44 11.62
N ALA A 662 10.43 -10.26 12.07
CA ALA A 662 9.00 -10.06 11.82
C ALA A 662 8.44 -8.80 12.49
N THR A 663 8.96 -8.42 13.66
CA THR A 663 8.54 -7.22 14.38
C THR A 663 9.17 -5.93 13.86
N TYR A 664 10.33 -5.98 13.19
CA TYR A 664 11.05 -4.80 12.69
C TYR A 664 10.20 -3.88 11.78
N PRO A 665 9.56 -4.39 10.70
CA PRO A 665 8.69 -3.59 9.83
C PRO A 665 7.29 -3.38 10.45
N HIS A 666 7.20 -3.10 11.75
CA HIS A 666 5.97 -3.16 12.56
C HIS A 666 4.77 -2.44 11.91
N TRP A 667 5.03 -1.26 11.35
CA TRP A 667 4.00 -0.34 10.84
C TRP A 667 3.79 -0.40 9.34
N ASN A 668 4.81 -0.79 8.58
CA ASN A 668 4.76 -0.77 7.14
C ASN A 668 5.56 -1.96 6.56
N PRO A 669 4.88 -2.97 5.98
CA PRO A 669 5.56 -4.09 5.32
C PRO A 669 6.27 -3.66 4.01
N TRP A 670 5.93 -2.49 3.46
CA TRP A 670 6.52 -1.92 2.25
C TRP A 670 7.72 -1.03 2.58
N SER A 671 8.60 -1.52 3.46
CA SER A 671 9.83 -0.86 3.89
C SER A 671 11.01 -1.79 3.68
N GLN A 672 12.22 -1.23 3.55
CA GLN A 672 13.44 -2.03 3.41
C GLN A 672 13.68 -2.91 4.65
N THR A 673 14.30 -4.06 4.44
CA THR A 673 14.62 -4.99 5.53
C THR A 673 15.64 -4.39 6.50
N TRP A 674 15.67 -4.89 7.73
CA TRP A 674 16.65 -4.42 8.71
C TRP A 674 18.09 -4.68 8.26
N ILE A 675 18.34 -5.77 7.53
CA ILE A 675 19.66 -6.09 6.98
C ILE A 675 20.03 -5.09 5.88
N TRP A 676 19.10 -4.75 5.00
CA TRP A 676 19.30 -3.72 3.98
C TRP A 676 19.67 -2.38 4.61
N ASN A 677 18.89 -1.92 5.60
CA ASN A 677 19.15 -0.67 6.30
C ASN A 677 20.48 -0.71 7.05
N TRP A 678 20.83 -1.85 7.64
CA TRP A 678 22.13 -2.05 8.27
C TRP A 678 23.29 -1.97 7.25
N MET A 679 23.16 -2.58 6.07
CA MET A 679 24.16 -2.47 5.01
C MET A 679 24.37 -1.00 4.60
N GLN A 680 23.27 -0.29 4.32
CA GLN A 680 23.32 1.14 3.97
C GLN A 680 23.97 1.99 5.08
N TRP A 681 23.61 1.73 6.34
CA TRP A 681 24.20 2.43 7.50
C TRP A 681 25.73 2.25 7.58
N ASN A 682 26.23 1.08 7.18
CA ASN A 682 27.67 0.79 7.15
C ASN A 682 28.35 1.23 5.83
N GLY A 683 27.64 1.93 4.95
CA GLY A 683 28.17 2.35 3.64
C GLY A 683 28.36 1.19 2.65
N ILE A 684 27.74 0.03 2.92
CA ILE A 684 27.78 -1.13 2.02
C ILE A 684 26.62 -0.98 1.03
N PRO A 685 26.89 -0.83 -0.28
CA PRO A 685 25.83 -0.74 -1.27
C PRO A 685 25.08 -2.07 -1.35
N PRO A 686 23.74 -2.07 -1.18
CA PRO A 686 22.95 -3.29 -1.23
C PRO A 686 22.63 -3.77 -2.66
N ILE A 687 22.88 -2.95 -3.68
CA ILE A 687 22.81 -3.28 -5.12
C ILE A 687 24.14 -2.91 -5.76
#